data_AF-A0A968PG56-F1
#
_entry.id   AF-A0A968PG56-F1
#
_cell.length_a   1.000
_cell.length_b   1.000
_cell.length_c   1.000
_cell.angle_alpha   90.00
_cell.angle_beta   90.00
_cell.angle_gamma   90.00
#
_symmetry.space_group_name_H-M   'P 1'
#
loop_
_entity.id
_entity.type
_entity.pdbx_description
1 polymer ?
#
loop_
_entity_poly.entity_id
_entity_poly.type
_entity_poly.pdbx_seq_one_letter_code
_entity_poly.pdbx_strand_id
1 'polypeptide(L)'
;MPTNQRPVLIAFDLPDAEADNPAAPTSWKIQLNEGVGGNLGSTTGAAFVGGDITIDGFTQGTLPDSVNATGRTDAPPVLIESSTQVDRFTIDGNNNTVRGIAFQYLRVLFTGNNNLIEETWHGLNDDGTDIYLVNNDPQVDNRASLEDFEASTGNIYRNNVITGARAKAITVRGDNALVQGNFIGTRADGTIPTVDPERSCWPNARYNNWFGGAGIDIDGANNTVEDNLIIGLLFSSNDAFNTPDDAITLRGDNNNTVRNNLIGVDANGQEVGTCGDGIFILGGSENLVISNTVVRAPGDIDPEVIDTGAIGLSGNLLALGNNTISRNIIKNAGEGIFFTPSVINAYTFFNPAKVTAIDGLTVRGTSGDPGLPPSPAPPVDSTCPECIVELFLDNTDPRVEALVYLGSTVADVDGNWEATNVLTQPLQVGQGIRTTSTTGQDDTIEGYNAGTTSKLSDDLYGSDGVITPTPLDPPLPVQPPLPFPRPEPRPVPTLAQVLTGTTVITVNSTLDPNTSLSETCYTAYLGGQTVIEGECTLRRAIVEARSVPADQRPVLIRFAIPTSDPGYLGTAEGLEAWKITLDDSNSNQLRRVEGGSIYIDGTTQPDGRTDGPPIIIEGNNTQNILVIDNDNNVIRGLALQGFPLVINGNDNFVEENWLGLSNDGQTPYFINDDATRNNNASIEDAETPPNVREGIAGNVYRNN
;
A
#
# COMPACT_ATOMS: atom_id res chain seq x y z
N MET A 1 14.55 -22.40 26.82
CA MET A 1 14.89 -22.57 28.25
C MET A 1 13.96 -23.62 28.86
N PRO A 2 14.39 -24.40 29.87
CA PRO A 2 13.48 -25.28 30.60
C PRO A 2 12.37 -24.45 31.28
N THR A 3 11.16 -25.02 31.41
CA THR A 3 9.95 -24.33 31.91
C THR A 3 10.12 -23.74 33.31
N ASN A 4 11.04 -24.27 34.12
CA ASN A 4 11.35 -23.76 35.45
C ASN A 4 12.19 -22.46 35.47
N GLN A 5 12.53 -21.89 34.29
CA GLN A 5 13.26 -20.63 34.14
C GLN A 5 12.40 -19.51 33.51
N ARG A 6 11.09 -19.72 33.38
CA ARG A 6 10.12 -18.70 32.90
C ARG A 6 9.47 -17.99 34.09
N PRO A 7 9.07 -16.70 33.96
CA PRO A 7 9.07 -15.87 32.74
C PRO A 7 10.46 -15.34 32.35
N VAL A 8 10.63 -15.00 31.07
CA VAL A 8 11.90 -14.46 30.51
C VAL A 8 11.69 -13.03 30.04
N LEU A 9 12.59 -12.12 30.41
CA LEU A 9 12.67 -10.77 29.86
C LEU A 9 13.81 -10.67 28.84
N ILE A 10 13.50 -10.18 27.65
CA ILE A 10 14.45 -9.73 26.64
C ILE A 10 14.48 -8.20 26.74
N ALA A 11 15.56 -7.71 27.35
CA ALA A 11 15.85 -6.29 27.49
C ALA A 11 16.90 -5.84 26.47
N PHE A 12 16.87 -4.56 26.11
CA PHE A 12 17.80 -3.92 25.21
C PHE A 12 18.75 -3.01 26.00
N ASP A 13 20.04 -3.08 25.65
CA ASP A 13 21.13 -2.26 26.19
C ASP A 13 22.12 -1.98 25.05
N LEU A 14 21.62 -1.39 23.98
CA LEU A 14 22.36 -1.06 22.77
C LEU A 14 23.24 0.18 23.02
N PRO A 15 24.50 0.19 22.55
CA PRO A 15 25.39 1.34 22.74
C PRO A 15 24.89 2.60 22.02
N ASP A 16 25.10 3.78 22.60
CA ASP A 16 24.80 5.08 21.95
C ASP A 16 25.50 5.26 20.59
N ALA A 17 26.67 4.61 20.42
CA ALA A 17 27.42 4.63 19.16
C ALA A 17 26.71 3.89 18.01
N GLU A 18 25.73 3.05 18.33
CA GLU A 18 24.91 2.29 17.39
C GLU A 18 23.52 2.93 17.17
N ALA A 19 23.25 4.08 17.80
CA ALA A 19 22.02 4.83 17.57
C ALA A 19 22.02 5.52 16.19
N ASP A 20 20.83 5.76 15.65
CA ASP A 20 20.66 6.46 14.35
C ASP A 20 21.29 7.85 14.36
N ASN A 21 21.29 8.49 15.54
CA ASN A 21 22.03 9.71 15.82
C ASN A 21 22.94 9.54 17.05
N PRO A 22 24.24 9.23 16.87
CA PRO A 22 25.17 9.02 17.99
C PRO A 22 25.40 10.26 18.87
N ALA A 23 25.05 11.46 18.39
CA ALA A 23 25.18 12.70 19.17
C ALA A 23 23.94 13.01 20.04
N ALA A 24 22.81 12.36 19.74
CA ALA A 24 21.55 12.47 20.48
C ALA A 24 20.75 11.17 20.25
N PRO A 25 21.13 10.07 20.93
CA PRO A 25 20.56 8.76 20.68
C PRO A 25 19.09 8.74 21.14
N THR A 26 18.17 8.72 20.17
CA THR A 26 16.72 8.66 20.40
C THR A 26 16.08 7.38 19.87
N SER A 27 16.79 6.68 18.98
CA SER A 27 16.35 5.43 18.36
C SER A 27 17.55 4.57 17.95
N TRP A 28 17.35 3.26 17.97
CA TRP A 28 18.33 2.26 17.53
C TRP A 28 17.69 1.34 16.50
N LYS A 29 18.31 1.24 15.33
CA LYS A 29 17.85 0.41 14.22
C LYS A 29 18.61 -0.92 14.17
N ILE A 30 17.89 -2.03 14.31
CA ILE A 30 18.37 -3.40 14.13
C ILE A 30 17.97 -3.86 12.72
N GLN A 31 18.95 -3.97 11.82
CA GLN A 31 18.72 -4.44 10.45
C GLN A 31 18.91 -5.96 10.35
N LEU A 32 17.89 -6.66 9.86
CA LEU A 32 17.93 -8.11 9.59
C LEU A 32 18.52 -8.34 8.20
N ASN A 33 19.79 -8.75 8.12
CA ASN A 33 20.57 -8.83 6.87
C ASN A 33 20.56 -10.20 6.15
N GLU A 34 19.66 -11.13 6.48
CA GLU A 34 19.71 -12.49 5.91
C GLU A 34 18.81 -12.67 4.69
N GLY A 35 19.42 -12.73 3.50
CA GLY A 35 18.78 -13.03 2.20
C GLY A 35 18.22 -14.45 2.03
N VAL A 36 17.71 -15.07 3.11
CA VAL A 36 17.20 -16.45 3.10
C VAL A 36 15.88 -16.57 3.89
N GLY A 37 14.94 -15.64 3.76
CA GLY A 37 13.62 -15.76 4.41
C GLY A 37 13.70 -16.14 5.88
N GLY A 38 14.60 -15.43 6.56
CA GLY A 38 14.95 -15.66 7.94
C GLY A 38 13.79 -15.17 8.77
N ASN A 39 12.77 -16.01 8.94
CA ASN A 39 11.90 -15.86 10.09
C ASN A 39 12.82 -15.71 11.31
N LEU A 40 12.61 -14.68 12.11
CA LEU A 40 12.98 -14.77 13.52
C LEU A 40 12.05 -15.85 14.10
N GLY A 41 12.44 -17.12 13.89
CA GLY A 41 11.63 -18.31 14.09
C GLY A 41 11.42 -19.18 12.84
N SER A 42 12.39 -20.02 12.43
CA SER A 42 12.24 -20.90 11.25
C SER A 42 10.96 -21.78 11.32
N THR A 43 10.51 -22.27 10.18
CA THR A 43 9.42 -23.27 10.04
C THR A 43 9.67 -24.59 10.80
N THR A 44 10.82 -24.74 11.47
CA THR A 44 11.14 -25.85 12.39
C THR A 44 11.61 -25.38 13.78
N GLY A 45 11.63 -24.08 14.04
CA GLY A 45 12.05 -23.50 15.31
C GLY A 45 11.55 -22.07 15.39
N ALA A 46 10.30 -21.91 15.81
CA ALA A 46 9.69 -20.61 16.03
C ALA A 46 10.52 -19.75 17.01
N ALA A 47 10.44 -18.43 16.90
CA ALA A 47 10.91 -17.59 17.98
C ALA A 47 9.92 -17.77 19.13
N PHE A 48 10.47 -18.00 20.31
CA PHE A 48 9.72 -18.09 21.58
C PHE A 48 8.95 -19.38 21.87
N VAL A 49 9.36 -20.54 21.31
CA VAL A 49 8.78 -21.85 21.65
C VAL A 49 8.61 -22.02 23.18
N GLY A 50 7.35 -22.05 23.62
CA GLY A 50 6.90 -22.39 24.98
C GLY A 50 6.41 -21.25 25.88
N GLY A 51 6.26 -20.01 25.39
CA GLY A 51 5.50 -18.93 26.07
C GLY A 51 6.18 -18.12 27.20
N ASP A 52 5.44 -17.26 27.89
CA ASP A 52 5.90 -16.44 29.03
C ASP A 52 7.19 -15.63 28.77
N ILE A 53 7.32 -15.04 27.58
CA ILE A 53 8.45 -14.19 27.19
C ILE A 53 7.99 -12.76 27.01
N THR A 54 8.67 -11.82 27.64
CA THR A 54 8.47 -10.37 27.46
C THR A 54 9.64 -9.79 26.68
N ILE A 55 9.33 -9.07 25.61
CA ILE A 55 10.27 -8.25 24.85
C ILE A 55 9.87 -6.81 25.06
N ASP A 56 10.78 -6.03 25.63
CA ASP A 56 10.45 -4.69 26.10
C ASP A 56 11.44 -3.68 25.55
N GLY A 57 11.08 -3.04 24.43
CA GLY A 57 11.91 -2.02 23.81
C GLY A 57 12.16 -0.83 24.75
N PHE A 58 11.25 -0.53 25.68
CA PHE A 58 11.43 0.55 26.66
C PHE A 58 12.54 0.31 27.68
N THR A 59 13.12 -0.89 27.72
CA THR A 59 14.34 -1.14 28.50
C THR A 59 15.58 -0.49 27.88
N GLN A 60 15.53 -0.09 26.60
CA GLN A 60 16.60 0.60 25.90
C GLN A 60 16.76 2.03 26.45
N GLY A 61 17.58 2.14 27.51
CA GLY A 61 17.91 3.39 28.18
C GLY A 61 16.74 3.99 28.97
N THR A 62 17.00 4.52 30.17
CA THR A 62 16.10 5.53 30.74
C THR A 62 16.19 6.75 29.83
N LEU A 63 15.23 6.94 28.92
CA LEU A 63 15.01 8.25 28.31
C LEU A 63 14.99 9.25 29.47
N PRO A 64 15.93 10.21 29.56
CA PRO A 64 15.85 11.21 30.60
C PRO A 64 14.48 11.87 30.46
N ASP A 65 13.70 11.95 31.54
CA ASP A 65 12.36 12.56 31.64
C ASP A 65 12.26 14.00 31.06
N SER A 66 13.36 14.55 30.53
CA SER A 66 13.49 15.93 30.07
C SER A 66 14.24 16.14 28.74
N VAL A 67 14.56 15.12 27.94
CA VAL A 67 15.23 15.35 26.64
C VAL A 67 14.58 14.53 25.51
N ASN A 68 13.49 15.08 24.95
CA ASN A 68 13.21 14.91 23.53
C ASN A 68 12.91 16.28 22.93
N ALA A 69 13.90 16.89 22.29
CA ALA A 69 13.76 18.21 21.65
C ALA A 69 12.81 18.18 20.43
N THR A 70 12.16 17.05 20.16
CA THR A 70 11.14 16.79 19.14
C THR A 70 9.72 16.63 19.70
N GLY A 71 9.52 16.61 21.04
CA GLY A 71 8.20 16.41 21.65
C GLY A 71 7.67 14.98 21.63
N ARG A 72 8.51 13.96 21.35
CA ARG A 72 8.10 12.54 21.28
C ARG A 72 8.27 11.84 22.64
N THR A 73 7.23 11.72 23.45
CA THR A 73 7.28 10.83 24.64
C THR A 73 6.96 9.38 24.32
N ASP A 74 6.44 9.10 23.12
CA ASP A 74 5.72 7.84 22.82
C ASP A 74 6.34 7.05 21.65
N ALA A 75 7.57 7.39 21.22
CA ALA A 75 8.25 6.68 20.15
C ALA A 75 8.95 5.40 20.66
N PRO A 76 8.78 4.25 19.99
CA PRO A 76 9.59 3.07 20.25
C PRO A 76 11.09 3.38 20.13
N PRO A 77 11.90 3.15 21.17
CA PRO A 77 13.34 3.41 21.11
C PRO A 77 14.06 2.38 20.23
N VAL A 78 13.51 1.19 20.07
CA VAL A 78 14.09 0.13 19.24
C VAL A 78 13.28 -0.05 17.98
N LEU A 79 13.95 -0.04 16.83
CA LEU A 79 13.36 -0.30 15.53
C LEU A 79 13.98 -1.56 14.92
N ILE A 80 13.16 -2.43 14.37
CA ILE A 80 13.57 -3.63 13.66
C ILE A 80 13.17 -3.47 12.19
N GLU A 81 14.17 -3.50 11.32
CA GLU A 81 13.99 -3.36 9.87
C GLU A 81 14.37 -4.67 9.17
N SER A 82 13.46 -5.16 8.34
CA SER A 82 13.73 -6.29 7.45
C SER A 82 14.47 -5.86 6.18
N SER A 83 15.31 -6.73 5.62
CA SER A 83 15.90 -6.55 4.29
C SER A 83 15.16 -7.30 3.18
N THR A 84 14.25 -8.24 3.50
CA THR A 84 13.56 -9.02 2.49
C THR A 84 12.06 -9.11 2.72
N GLN A 85 11.34 -9.36 1.64
CA GLN A 85 9.90 -9.54 1.69
C GLN A 85 9.52 -10.71 2.59
N VAL A 86 10.19 -11.85 2.46
CA VAL A 86 9.81 -13.11 3.13
C VAL A 86 9.92 -13.08 4.66
N ASP A 87 10.57 -12.07 5.23
CA ASP A 87 10.88 -12.04 6.66
C ASP A 87 9.65 -11.76 7.51
N ARG A 88 9.64 -12.37 8.69
CA ARG A 88 8.54 -12.30 9.65
C ARG A 88 9.06 -12.36 11.07
N PHE A 89 8.34 -11.70 11.97
CA PHE A 89 8.51 -11.82 13.40
C PHE A 89 7.42 -12.72 13.97
N THR A 90 7.76 -13.96 14.31
CA THR A 90 6.77 -14.91 14.84
C THR A 90 6.83 -14.94 16.37
N ILE A 91 5.70 -14.69 17.01
CA ILE A 91 5.48 -14.85 18.45
C ILE A 91 4.79 -16.21 18.65
N ASP A 92 5.58 -17.23 18.96
CA ASP A 92 5.07 -18.58 19.22
C ASP A 92 4.92 -18.87 20.72
N GLY A 93 3.93 -19.71 21.04
CA GLY A 93 3.53 -20.01 22.41
C GLY A 93 2.60 -18.97 23.04
N ASN A 94 2.33 -19.18 24.33
CA ASN A 94 1.29 -18.45 25.06
C ASN A 94 1.86 -17.41 26.02
N ASN A 95 1.07 -16.41 26.41
CA ASN A 95 1.43 -15.41 27.44
C ASN A 95 2.72 -14.62 27.12
N ASN A 96 3.03 -14.43 25.85
CA ASN A 96 4.15 -13.57 25.46
C ASN A 96 3.70 -12.09 25.48
N THR A 97 4.66 -11.19 25.63
CA THR A 97 4.44 -9.75 25.56
C THR A 97 5.49 -9.12 24.66
N VAL A 98 5.06 -8.29 23.71
CA VAL A 98 5.93 -7.48 22.88
C VAL A 98 5.49 -6.03 23.00
N ARG A 99 6.40 -5.14 23.40
CA ARG A 99 6.07 -3.72 23.56
C ARG A 99 7.22 -2.78 23.28
N GLY A 100 6.89 -1.55 22.89
CA GLY A 100 7.87 -0.47 22.71
C GLY A 100 8.84 -0.71 21.57
N ILE A 101 8.43 -1.42 20.51
CA ILE A 101 9.26 -1.74 19.34
C ILE A 101 8.59 -1.22 18.07
N ALA A 102 9.38 -0.65 17.17
CA ALA A 102 8.95 -0.31 15.82
C ALA A 102 9.39 -1.40 14.82
N PHE A 103 8.56 -1.68 13.82
CA PHE A 103 8.79 -2.68 12.79
C PHE A 103 8.65 -2.05 11.40
N GLN A 104 9.68 -2.19 10.59
CA GLN A 104 9.72 -1.75 9.19
C GLN A 104 9.92 -2.94 8.26
N TYR A 105 9.11 -3.00 7.21
CA TYR A 105 9.13 -4.05 6.21
C TYR A 105 8.91 -5.48 6.75
N LEU A 106 8.11 -5.62 7.80
CA LEU A 106 8.00 -6.86 8.56
C LEU A 106 6.57 -7.11 9.04
N ARG A 107 6.13 -8.37 8.94
CA ARG A 107 4.88 -8.85 9.55
C ARG A 107 5.15 -9.42 10.93
N VAL A 108 4.24 -9.17 11.87
CA VAL A 108 4.24 -9.86 13.18
C VAL A 108 3.13 -10.91 13.19
N LEU A 109 3.48 -12.16 13.48
CA LEU A 109 2.56 -13.28 13.50
C LEU A 109 2.42 -13.85 14.92
N PHE A 110 1.20 -14.16 15.31
CA PHE A 110 0.89 -14.90 16.54
C PHE A 110 0.50 -16.34 16.20
N THR A 111 1.08 -17.30 16.91
CA THR A 111 0.73 -18.73 16.80
C THR A 111 0.32 -19.35 18.14
N GLY A 112 0.07 -18.53 19.16
CA GLY A 112 -0.38 -19.00 20.47
C GLY A 112 -1.29 -18.01 21.19
N ASN A 113 -1.75 -18.39 22.37
CA ASN A 113 -2.85 -17.76 23.10
C ASN A 113 -2.39 -16.74 24.14
N ASN A 114 -3.28 -15.82 24.51
CA ASN A 114 -3.07 -14.84 25.59
C ASN A 114 -1.80 -14.00 25.42
N ASN A 115 -1.40 -13.74 24.17
CA ASN A 115 -0.28 -12.87 23.86
C ASN A 115 -0.71 -11.40 23.91
N LEU A 116 0.20 -10.52 24.29
CA LEU A 116 0.02 -9.07 24.31
C LEU A 116 1.00 -8.41 23.35
N ILE A 117 0.50 -7.59 22.44
CA ILE A 117 1.30 -6.64 21.69
C ILE A 117 0.79 -5.23 21.93
N GLU A 118 1.66 -4.37 22.44
CA GLU A 118 1.27 -3.02 22.79
C GLU A 118 2.32 -1.96 22.54
N GLU A 119 1.88 -0.74 22.27
CA GLU A 119 2.78 0.42 22.14
C GLU A 119 3.88 0.15 21.09
N THR A 120 3.51 -0.53 20.00
CA THR A 120 4.40 -0.84 18.88
C THR A 120 4.01 -0.06 17.64
N TRP A 121 5.00 0.22 16.78
CA TRP A 121 4.78 0.87 15.49
C TRP A 121 5.06 -0.09 14.35
N HIS A 122 4.27 -0.01 13.28
CA HIS A 122 4.40 -0.86 12.11
C HIS A 122 4.25 -0.01 10.85
N GLY A 123 5.25 -0.07 9.98
CA GLY A 123 5.20 0.58 8.67
C GLY A 123 5.34 2.10 8.68
N LEU A 124 5.75 2.68 9.81
CA LEU A 124 6.15 4.09 9.91
C LEU A 124 7.65 4.25 9.66
N ASN A 125 8.05 5.41 9.15
CA ASN A 125 9.45 5.83 9.12
C ASN A 125 10.00 6.06 10.55
N ASP A 126 11.31 6.29 10.66
CA ASP A 126 12.01 6.36 11.96
C ASP A 126 11.46 7.50 12.86
N ASP A 127 11.03 8.60 12.23
CA ASP A 127 10.45 9.76 12.92
C ASP A 127 8.92 9.73 13.05
N GLY A 128 8.27 8.62 12.64
CA GLY A 128 6.83 8.40 12.75
C GLY A 128 5.95 9.46 12.08
N THR A 129 6.53 10.34 11.27
CA THR A 129 5.80 11.42 10.57
C THR A 129 5.32 11.00 9.19
N ASP A 130 5.76 9.86 8.69
CA ASP A 130 5.36 9.33 7.39
C ASP A 130 5.36 7.80 7.35
N ILE A 131 4.79 7.25 6.29
CA ILE A 131 4.82 5.82 5.98
C ILE A 131 6.23 5.43 5.56
N TYR A 132 6.74 4.35 6.12
CA TYR A 132 7.91 3.66 5.58
C TYR A 132 7.53 3.00 4.25
N LEU A 133 8.01 3.58 3.16
CA LEU A 133 7.86 3.05 1.80
C LEU A 133 9.13 2.31 1.40
N VAL A 134 9.00 1.02 1.11
CA VAL A 134 10.11 0.20 0.65
C VAL A 134 10.62 0.78 -0.68
N ASN A 135 11.90 1.15 -0.74
CA ASN A 135 12.52 1.80 -1.90
C ASN A 135 11.79 3.10 -2.34
N ASN A 136 11.09 3.80 -1.44
CA ASN A 136 10.22 4.95 -1.76
C ASN A 136 9.12 4.65 -2.79
N ASP A 137 8.74 3.38 -2.95
CA ASP A 137 7.70 2.98 -3.88
C ASP A 137 6.42 2.58 -3.12
N PRO A 138 5.33 3.35 -3.21
CA PRO A 138 4.05 2.99 -2.60
C PRO A 138 3.40 1.74 -3.21
N GLN A 139 3.91 1.25 -4.36
CA GLN A 139 3.47 -0.01 -4.95
C GLN A 139 4.11 -1.25 -4.30
N VAL A 140 5.10 -1.07 -3.43
CA VAL A 140 5.69 -2.17 -2.68
C VAL A 140 5.04 -2.24 -1.30
N ASP A 141 4.47 -3.40 -0.97
CA ASP A 141 3.87 -3.64 0.35
C ASP A 141 4.93 -3.52 1.44
N ASN A 142 4.74 -2.58 2.37
CA ASN A 142 5.62 -2.43 3.53
C ASN A 142 5.36 -3.49 4.61
N ARG A 143 4.36 -4.35 4.42
CA ARG A 143 4.09 -5.53 5.25
C ARG A 143 3.77 -5.24 6.72
N ALA A 144 3.41 -4.01 7.06
CA ALA A 144 2.99 -3.62 8.41
C ALA A 144 1.67 -4.30 8.82
N SER A 145 1.74 -5.49 9.42
CA SER A 145 0.57 -6.23 9.89
C SER A 145 0.80 -6.98 11.19
N LEU A 146 -0.26 -7.09 11.97
CA LEU A 146 -0.39 -7.97 13.14
C LEU A 146 -1.36 -9.10 12.79
N GLU A 147 -0.85 -10.30 12.57
CA GLU A 147 -1.65 -11.42 12.07
C GLU A 147 -1.73 -12.55 13.11
N ASP A 148 -2.94 -12.92 13.52
CA ASP A 148 -3.19 -14.22 14.16
C ASP A 148 -3.21 -15.33 13.10
N PHE A 149 -2.21 -16.21 13.14
CA PHE A 149 -2.05 -17.22 12.10
C PHE A 149 -2.82 -18.52 12.40
N GLU A 150 -2.93 -18.92 13.67
CA GLU A 150 -3.42 -20.24 14.09
C GLU A 150 -4.80 -20.22 14.77
N ALA A 151 -5.57 -19.13 14.61
CA ALA A 151 -6.84 -18.93 15.28
C ALA A 151 -6.69 -18.99 16.82
N SER A 152 -5.75 -18.20 17.32
CA SER A 152 -5.38 -18.19 18.72
C SER A 152 -6.34 -17.36 19.58
N THR A 153 -6.51 -17.80 20.83
CA THR A 153 -7.51 -17.26 21.76
C THR A 153 -6.90 -16.25 22.73
N GLY A 154 -7.63 -15.18 23.04
CA GLY A 154 -7.30 -14.29 24.16
C GLY A 154 -6.17 -13.31 23.91
N ASN A 155 -5.76 -13.12 22.66
CA ASN A 155 -4.69 -12.17 22.32
C ASN A 155 -5.16 -10.72 22.44
N ILE A 156 -4.25 -9.84 22.82
CA ILE A 156 -4.50 -8.42 23.04
C ILE A 156 -3.60 -7.60 22.12
N TYR A 157 -4.21 -6.73 21.33
CA TYR A 157 -3.58 -5.78 20.41
C TYR A 157 -3.94 -4.37 20.88
N ARG A 158 -3.02 -3.70 21.58
CA ARG A 158 -3.33 -2.45 22.29
C ARG A 158 -2.40 -1.28 21.95
N ASN A 159 -2.94 -0.10 21.70
CA ASN A 159 -2.14 1.14 21.56
C ASN A 159 -1.02 1.03 20.50
N ASN A 160 -1.24 0.26 19.44
CA ASN A 160 -0.28 0.13 18.35
C ASN A 160 -0.58 1.15 17.25
N VAL A 161 0.44 1.54 16.48
CA VAL A 161 0.28 2.34 15.27
C VAL A 161 0.67 1.51 14.05
N ILE A 162 -0.23 1.37 13.08
CA ILE A 162 -0.04 0.48 11.93
C ILE A 162 -0.44 1.21 10.66
N THR A 163 0.45 1.29 9.67
CA THR A 163 0.18 2.00 8.41
C THR A 163 0.92 1.41 7.21
N GLY A 164 0.36 1.57 6.02
CA GLY A 164 1.04 1.32 4.74
C GLY A 164 0.98 -0.11 4.20
N ALA A 165 0.42 -1.06 4.94
CA ALA A 165 0.33 -2.44 4.47
C ALA A 165 -0.81 -2.66 3.48
N ARG A 166 -0.56 -3.50 2.47
CA ARG A 166 -1.62 -4.05 1.62
C ARG A 166 -2.42 -5.14 2.30
N ALA A 167 -1.79 -5.85 3.24
CA ALA A 167 -2.49 -6.76 4.13
C ALA A 167 -3.28 -5.96 5.17
N LYS A 168 -4.29 -6.60 5.77
CA LYS A 168 -5.02 -6.08 6.93
C LYS A 168 -4.02 -5.65 8.01
N ALA A 169 -4.24 -4.48 8.60
CA ALA A 169 -3.39 -3.98 9.68
C ALA A 169 -3.43 -4.93 10.89
N ILE A 170 -4.62 -5.43 11.24
CA ILE A 170 -4.81 -6.44 12.27
C ILE A 170 -5.74 -7.53 11.74
N THR A 171 -5.34 -8.80 11.88
CA THR A 171 -6.19 -9.95 11.60
C THR A 171 -6.30 -10.80 12.86
N VAL A 172 -7.53 -11.03 13.32
CA VAL A 172 -7.86 -11.94 14.42
C VAL A 172 -8.61 -13.13 13.85
N ARG A 173 -8.05 -14.34 13.98
CA ARG A 173 -8.68 -15.56 13.49
C ARG A 173 -9.33 -16.40 14.60
N GLY A 174 -8.87 -16.23 15.84
CA GLY A 174 -9.41 -16.94 17.00
C GLY A 174 -10.38 -16.10 17.81
N ASP A 175 -10.70 -16.63 19.00
CA ASP A 175 -11.76 -16.10 19.85
C ASP A 175 -11.22 -15.22 20.99
N ASN A 176 -12.11 -14.44 21.61
CA ASN A 176 -11.85 -13.70 22.86
C ASN A 176 -10.66 -12.72 22.79
N ALA A 177 -10.31 -12.24 21.61
CA ALA A 177 -9.28 -11.22 21.44
C ALA A 177 -9.80 -9.82 21.84
N LEU A 178 -8.87 -8.95 22.21
CA LEU A 178 -9.11 -7.54 22.46
C LEU A 178 -8.25 -6.68 21.53
N VAL A 179 -8.88 -5.90 20.67
CA VAL A 179 -8.23 -4.92 19.79
C VAL A 179 -8.60 -3.53 20.27
N GLN A 180 -7.71 -2.87 21.00
CA GLN A 180 -8.02 -1.64 21.73
C GLN A 180 -7.06 -0.47 21.45
N GLY A 181 -7.60 0.74 21.22
CA GLY A 181 -6.79 1.95 21.26
C GLY A 181 -5.72 2.05 20.16
N ASN A 182 -5.82 1.26 19.09
CA ASN A 182 -4.84 1.26 18.01
C ASN A 182 -5.12 2.40 17.03
N PHE A 183 -4.07 2.93 16.41
CA PHE A 183 -4.15 3.90 15.33
C PHE A 183 -3.81 3.21 14.00
N ILE A 184 -4.78 3.18 13.09
CA ILE A 184 -4.68 2.45 11.82
C ILE A 184 -4.75 3.44 10.66
N GLY A 185 -3.75 3.37 9.78
CA GLY A 185 -3.62 4.24 8.62
C GLY A 185 -3.25 5.68 8.98
N THR A 186 -2.55 5.90 10.08
CA THR A 186 -2.14 7.24 10.55
C THR A 186 -0.62 7.37 10.62
N ARG A 187 -0.16 8.59 10.89
CA ARG A 187 1.14 8.86 11.52
C ARG A 187 1.13 8.44 12.99
N ALA A 188 2.30 8.50 13.63
CA ALA A 188 2.44 8.20 15.06
C ALA A 188 1.55 9.08 15.96
N ASP A 189 1.27 10.32 15.56
CA ASP A 189 0.44 11.27 16.31
C ASP A 189 -1.07 11.11 16.06
N GLY A 190 -1.47 10.09 15.29
CA GLY A 190 -2.86 9.84 14.92
C GLY A 190 -3.40 10.78 13.85
N THR A 191 -2.55 11.61 13.23
CA THR A 191 -2.91 12.49 12.10
C THR A 191 -2.52 11.88 10.75
N ILE A 192 -2.93 12.52 9.67
CA ILE A 192 -2.41 12.25 8.32
C ILE A 192 -2.00 13.57 7.65
N PRO A 193 -1.13 13.55 6.61
CA PRO A 193 -0.91 14.74 5.79
C PRO A 193 -2.20 15.21 5.13
N THR A 194 -2.23 16.48 4.72
CA THR A 194 -3.26 16.96 3.80
C THR A 194 -3.16 16.19 2.48
N VAL A 195 -4.21 15.44 2.16
CA VAL A 195 -4.39 14.76 0.88
C VAL A 195 -5.18 15.66 -0.05
N ASP A 196 -4.76 15.73 -1.32
CA ASP A 196 -5.51 16.43 -2.35
C ASP A 196 -6.88 15.76 -2.53
N PRO A 197 -8.01 16.48 -2.39
CA PRO A 197 -9.34 15.91 -2.59
C PRO A 197 -9.52 15.22 -3.95
N GLU A 198 -8.84 15.69 -5.00
CA GLU A 198 -8.90 15.07 -6.33
C GLU A 198 -8.14 13.73 -6.42
N ARG A 199 -7.36 13.39 -5.39
CA ARG A 199 -6.58 12.14 -5.29
C ARG A 199 -7.03 11.23 -4.15
N SER A 200 -7.81 11.76 -3.21
CA SER A 200 -8.35 10.96 -2.11
C SER A 200 -9.10 9.74 -2.65
N CYS A 201 -8.76 8.55 -2.15
CA CYS A 201 -9.40 7.29 -2.56
C CYS A 201 -9.24 6.90 -4.04
N TRP A 202 -8.16 7.34 -4.67
CA TRP A 202 -7.73 6.86 -5.99
C TRP A 202 -6.53 5.90 -5.85
N PRO A 203 -6.73 4.56 -5.96
CA PRO A 203 -5.65 3.59 -5.78
C PRO A 203 -4.48 3.75 -6.74
N ASN A 204 -4.75 4.29 -7.93
CA ASN A 204 -3.76 4.55 -8.99
C ASN A 204 -3.05 5.91 -8.88
N ALA A 205 -3.33 6.71 -7.85
CA ALA A 205 -2.67 7.99 -7.62
C ALA A 205 -1.20 7.79 -7.19
N ARG A 206 -0.28 7.61 -8.15
CA ARG A 206 1.14 7.26 -7.89
C ARG A 206 1.90 8.21 -6.94
N TYR A 207 1.43 9.43 -6.75
CA TYR A 207 2.08 10.45 -5.91
C TYR A 207 1.03 11.29 -5.17
N ASN A 208 1.44 11.98 -4.11
CA ASN A 208 0.62 12.94 -3.35
C ASN A 208 -0.70 12.34 -2.84
N ASN A 209 -0.68 11.06 -2.47
CA ASN A 209 -1.78 10.40 -1.81
C ASN A 209 -1.28 9.78 -0.49
N TRP A 210 -2.20 9.51 0.42
CA TRP A 210 -1.92 8.80 1.66
C TRP A 210 -2.34 7.34 1.52
N PHE A 211 -1.36 6.45 1.48
CA PHE A 211 -1.59 5.01 1.34
C PHE A 211 -1.62 4.35 2.72
N GLY A 212 -2.58 4.70 3.56
CA GLY A 212 -2.66 4.23 4.95
C GLY A 212 -2.78 2.71 5.12
N GLY A 213 -3.06 1.97 4.04
CA GLY A 213 -3.14 0.52 4.03
C GLY A 213 -4.57 0.02 4.18
N ALA A 214 -4.75 -1.08 4.91
CA ALA A 214 -6.02 -1.75 5.12
C ALA A 214 -6.43 -1.79 6.60
N GLY A 215 -7.72 -2.03 6.87
CA GLY A 215 -8.29 -2.01 8.22
C GLY A 215 -8.11 -3.31 9.03
N ILE A 216 -9.06 -3.57 9.91
CA ILE A 216 -9.08 -4.69 10.86
C ILE A 216 -10.01 -5.80 10.34
N ASP A 217 -9.59 -7.06 10.46
CA ASP A 217 -10.39 -8.24 10.07
C ASP A 217 -10.55 -9.19 11.27
N ILE A 218 -11.79 -9.57 11.57
CA ILE A 218 -12.16 -10.44 12.69
C ILE A 218 -12.92 -11.65 12.13
N ASP A 219 -12.30 -12.83 12.18
CA ASP A 219 -12.91 -14.08 11.72
C ASP A 219 -13.46 -14.95 12.86
N GLY A 220 -13.07 -14.70 14.12
CA GLY A 220 -13.46 -15.50 15.29
C GLY A 220 -14.64 -14.94 16.12
N ALA A 221 -14.97 -15.59 17.23
CA ALA A 221 -16.09 -15.24 18.11
C ALA A 221 -15.67 -14.56 19.43
N ASN A 222 -16.61 -13.84 20.05
CA ASN A 222 -16.42 -13.16 21.35
C ASN A 222 -15.26 -12.15 21.37
N ASN A 223 -14.87 -11.61 20.22
CA ASN A 223 -13.82 -10.62 20.12
C ASN A 223 -14.36 -9.22 20.45
N THR A 224 -13.50 -8.35 20.97
CA THR A 224 -13.83 -6.95 21.23
C THR A 224 -12.89 -6.04 20.45
N VAL A 225 -13.46 -5.15 19.64
CA VAL A 225 -12.75 -4.10 18.89
C VAL A 225 -13.22 -2.74 19.42
N GLU A 226 -12.37 -2.07 20.20
CA GLU A 226 -12.78 -0.86 20.92
C GLU A 226 -11.79 0.30 20.92
N ASP A 227 -12.34 1.52 20.94
CA ASP A 227 -11.57 2.76 21.12
C ASP A 227 -10.43 2.95 20.10
N ASN A 228 -10.50 2.33 18.91
CA ASN A 228 -9.49 2.46 17.85
C ASN A 228 -9.74 3.72 17.00
N LEU A 229 -8.68 4.30 16.46
CA LEU A 229 -8.72 5.39 15.48
C LEU A 229 -8.30 4.86 14.12
N ILE A 230 -9.15 4.98 13.10
CA ILE A 230 -8.95 4.35 11.79
C ILE A 230 -9.22 5.37 10.68
N ILE A 231 -8.26 5.62 9.79
CA ILE A 231 -8.38 6.67 8.77
C ILE A 231 -7.57 6.35 7.50
N GLY A 232 -7.96 6.91 6.36
CA GLY A 232 -7.10 6.96 5.18
C GLY A 232 -6.72 5.59 4.59
N LEU A 233 -7.62 4.61 4.72
CA LEU A 233 -7.40 3.23 4.27
C LEU A 233 -7.36 3.16 2.74
N LEU A 234 -6.17 3.16 2.21
CA LEU A 234 -5.89 3.03 0.79
C LEU A 234 -4.55 2.33 0.62
N PHE A 235 -4.47 1.42 -0.34
CA PHE A 235 -3.19 0.89 -0.79
C PHE A 235 -3.01 1.14 -2.28
N SER A 236 -1.76 1.36 -2.70
CA SER A 236 -1.49 1.67 -4.10
C SER A 236 -1.77 0.45 -4.99
N SER A 237 -2.44 0.70 -6.11
CA SER A 237 -2.80 -0.30 -7.12
C SER A 237 -2.72 0.31 -8.51
N ASN A 238 -2.22 -0.45 -9.50
CA ASN A 238 -2.29 -0.02 -10.91
C ASN A 238 -3.71 -0.14 -11.49
N ASP A 239 -4.60 -0.88 -10.82
CA ASP A 239 -6.02 -0.91 -11.13
C ASP A 239 -6.74 0.23 -10.40
N ALA A 240 -7.33 1.13 -11.18
CA ALA A 240 -8.09 2.28 -10.70
C ALA A 240 -9.43 1.88 -10.05
N PHE A 241 -9.92 0.67 -10.34
CA PHE A 241 -11.17 0.13 -9.79
C PHE A 241 -10.93 -0.84 -8.65
N ASN A 242 -9.70 -0.94 -8.15
CA ASN A 242 -9.42 -1.79 -7.00
C ASN A 242 -10.20 -1.26 -5.79
N THR A 243 -11.07 -2.11 -5.24
CA THR A 243 -11.89 -1.79 -4.08
C THR A 243 -10.96 -1.64 -2.86
N PRO A 244 -10.88 -0.44 -2.27
CA PRO A 244 -10.15 -0.25 -1.02
C PRO A 244 -10.79 -1.06 0.10
N ASP A 245 -10.03 -1.29 1.16
CA ASP A 245 -10.47 -2.16 2.24
C ASP A 245 -11.35 -1.43 3.26
N ASP A 246 -12.19 -2.19 3.97
CA ASP A 246 -13.06 -1.69 5.04
C ASP A 246 -12.24 -1.37 6.29
N ALA A 247 -12.74 -0.46 7.12
CA ALA A 247 -12.11 -0.15 8.39
C ALA A 247 -12.19 -1.29 9.41
N ILE A 248 -13.35 -1.93 9.54
CA ILE A 248 -13.53 -3.11 10.38
C ILE A 248 -14.42 -4.11 9.66
N THR A 249 -13.91 -5.32 9.42
CA THR A 249 -14.69 -6.43 8.87
C THR A 249 -14.91 -7.50 9.95
N LEU A 250 -16.15 -7.97 10.10
CA LEU A 250 -16.52 -9.15 10.90
C LEU A 250 -16.91 -10.29 9.95
N ARG A 251 -16.20 -11.42 9.96
CA ARG A 251 -16.47 -12.55 9.05
C ARG A 251 -17.14 -13.72 9.77
N GLY A 252 -18.47 -13.75 9.72
CA GLY A 252 -19.23 -14.99 9.89
C GLY A 252 -19.42 -15.52 11.31
N ASP A 253 -18.67 -15.02 12.28
CA ASP A 253 -18.68 -15.52 13.66
C ASP A 253 -19.49 -14.65 14.63
N ASN A 254 -19.78 -15.22 15.81
CA ASN A 254 -20.81 -14.71 16.71
C ASN A 254 -20.25 -13.93 17.91
N ASN A 255 -21.11 -13.12 18.54
CA ASN A 255 -20.84 -12.45 19.82
C ASN A 255 -19.67 -11.45 19.80
N ASN A 256 -19.30 -10.90 18.63
CA ASN A 256 -18.27 -9.88 18.57
C ASN A 256 -18.83 -8.50 18.98
N THR A 257 -18.02 -7.70 19.66
CA THR A 257 -18.36 -6.33 20.06
C THR A 257 -17.45 -5.34 19.36
N VAL A 258 -18.02 -4.41 18.60
CA VAL A 258 -17.33 -3.28 17.96
C VAL A 258 -17.87 -2.00 18.57
N ARG A 259 -17.06 -1.30 19.36
CA ARG A 259 -17.55 -0.13 20.10
C ARG A 259 -16.58 1.04 20.21
N ASN A 260 -17.13 2.25 20.29
CA ASN A 260 -16.36 3.48 20.54
C ASN A 260 -15.21 3.74 19.56
N ASN A 261 -15.18 3.10 18.39
CA ASN A 261 -14.14 3.34 17.39
C ASN A 261 -14.42 4.67 16.68
N LEU A 262 -13.36 5.38 16.33
CA LEU A 262 -13.37 6.62 15.57
C LEU A 262 -12.85 6.33 14.15
N ILE A 263 -13.75 6.29 13.18
CA ILE A 263 -13.47 5.90 11.79
C ILE A 263 -13.65 7.12 10.89
N GLY A 264 -12.61 7.45 10.13
CA GLY A 264 -12.58 8.57 9.19
C GLY A 264 -12.27 9.94 9.82
N VAL A 265 -11.90 9.98 11.10
CA VAL A 265 -11.54 11.21 11.81
C VAL A 265 -10.18 11.03 12.47
N ASP A 266 -9.30 12.02 12.32
CA ASP A 266 -7.96 11.99 12.87
C ASP A 266 -7.91 12.46 14.34
N ALA A 267 -6.73 12.38 14.97
CA ALA A 267 -6.56 12.76 16.38
C ALA A 267 -6.82 14.25 16.67
N ASN A 268 -6.80 15.12 15.65
CA ASN A 268 -7.14 16.54 15.76
C ASN A 268 -8.63 16.83 15.48
N GLY A 269 -9.42 15.80 15.19
CA GLY A 269 -10.83 15.95 14.81
C GLY A 269 -11.05 16.31 13.34
N GLN A 270 -10.03 16.18 12.49
CA GLN A 270 -10.16 16.42 11.05
C GLN A 270 -10.87 15.23 10.38
N GLU A 271 -11.94 15.53 9.63
CA GLU A 271 -12.73 14.55 8.89
C GLU A 271 -12.13 14.24 7.53
N VAL A 272 -11.44 13.11 7.41
CA VAL A 272 -10.80 12.67 6.17
C VAL A 272 -11.61 11.57 5.48
N GLY A 273 -12.09 10.59 6.24
CA GLY A 273 -12.75 9.39 5.73
C GLY A 273 -11.86 8.16 5.60
N THR A 274 -12.48 7.10 5.09
CA THR A 274 -11.87 5.82 4.69
C THR A 274 -12.23 5.56 3.24
N CYS A 275 -11.40 4.85 2.47
CA CYS A 275 -11.74 4.63 1.06
C CYS A 275 -12.61 3.39 0.81
N GLY A 276 -12.67 2.47 1.77
CA GLY A 276 -13.68 1.42 1.85
C GLY A 276 -14.74 1.73 2.91
N ASP A 277 -15.56 0.73 3.24
CA ASP A 277 -16.67 0.88 4.18
C ASP A 277 -16.17 1.11 5.61
N GLY A 278 -17.06 1.62 6.48
CA GLY A 278 -16.73 1.84 7.89
C GLY A 278 -16.63 0.51 8.65
N ILE A 279 -17.78 -0.13 8.87
CA ILE A 279 -17.89 -1.40 9.57
C ILE A 279 -18.72 -2.34 8.71
N PHE A 280 -18.21 -3.53 8.43
CA PHE A 280 -18.86 -4.49 7.55
C PHE A 280 -19.04 -5.85 8.22
N ILE A 281 -20.29 -6.33 8.29
CA ILE A 281 -20.66 -7.62 8.86
C ILE A 281 -20.89 -8.62 7.72
N LEU A 282 -19.92 -9.49 7.48
CA LEU A 282 -19.96 -10.62 6.52
C LEU A 282 -20.50 -11.88 7.22
N GLY A 283 -21.74 -11.84 7.70
CA GLY A 283 -22.35 -12.89 8.49
C GLY A 283 -21.92 -12.86 9.96
N GLY A 284 -22.40 -13.84 10.73
CA GLY A 284 -22.31 -13.84 12.19
C GLY A 284 -23.56 -13.25 12.84
N SER A 285 -23.88 -13.75 14.02
CA SER A 285 -25.03 -13.37 14.85
C SER A 285 -24.61 -12.94 16.25
N GLU A 286 -25.49 -12.27 16.99
CA GLU A 286 -25.22 -11.75 18.33
C GLU A 286 -24.08 -10.71 18.36
N ASN A 287 -23.73 -10.12 17.21
CA ASN A 287 -22.72 -9.06 17.18
C ASN A 287 -23.31 -7.73 17.65
N LEU A 288 -22.50 -6.95 18.38
CA LEU A 288 -22.85 -5.64 18.89
C LEU A 288 -21.97 -4.57 18.25
N VAL A 289 -22.56 -3.72 17.42
CA VAL A 289 -21.91 -2.53 16.83
C VAL A 289 -22.47 -1.30 17.52
N ILE A 290 -21.75 -0.75 18.50
CA ILE A 290 -22.30 0.28 19.39
C ILE A 290 -21.41 1.51 19.60
N SER A 291 -22.00 2.70 19.53
CA SER A 291 -21.32 3.97 19.88
C SER A 291 -20.04 4.25 19.07
N ASN A 292 -19.94 3.73 17.86
CA ASN A 292 -18.85 4.09 16.94
C ASN A 292 -19.17 5.43 16.25
N THR A 293 -18.14 6.15 15.82
CA THR A 293 -18.28 7.33 14.95
C THR A 293 -17.69 6.98 13.60
N VAL A 294 -18.49 7.07 12.54
CA VAL A 294 -18.09 6.76 11.17
C VAL A 294 -18.32 7.97 10.29
N VAL A 295 -17.23 8.49 9.73
CA VAL A 295 -17.24 9.71 8.92
C VAL A 295 -16.69 9.44 7.54
N ARG A 296 -17.38 9.88 6.48
CA ARG A 296 -16.92 9.79 5.08
C ARG A 296 -16.44 8.38 4.70
N ALA A 297 -17.32 7.40 4.90
CA ALA A 297 -17.10 6.00 4.54
C ALA A 297 -18.12 5.53 3.50
N PRO A 298 -17.67 5.06 2.32
CA PRO A 298 -16.38 5.38 1.75
C PRO A 298 -16.28 6.88 1.42
N GLY A 299 -15.06 7.42 1.37
CA GLY A 299 -14.80 8.83 1.09
C GLY A 299 -15.10 9.14 -0.37
N ASP A 300 -15.88 10.19 -0.63
CA ASP A 300 -16.40 10.68 -1.92
C ASP A 300 -15.93 9.93 -3.19
N ILE A 301 -16.24 8.64 -3.28
CA ILE A 301 -16.18 7.89 -4.53
C ILE A 301 -17.48 8.17 -5.29
N ASP A 302 -17.39 8.12 -6.61
CA ASP A 302 -18.49 8.44 -7.52
C ASP A 302 -19.82 7.82 -7.02
N PRO A 303 -20.90 8.61 -6.83
CA PRO A 303 -22.18 8.15 -6.30
C PRO A 303 -22.85 7.01 -7.10
N GLU A 304 -22.25 6.56 -8.21
CA GLU A 304 -22.72 5.40 -8.98
C GLU A 304 -22.33 4.04 -8.37
N VAL A 305 -21.50 3.97 -7.31
CA VAL A 305 -21.19 2.71 -6.59
C VAL A 305 -22.20 2.48 -5.45
N ILE A 306 -23.25 1.75 -5.76
CA ILE A 306 -24.52 1.68 -5.00
C ILE A 306 -24.52 0.74 -3.76
N ASP A 307 -23.38 0.21 -3.31
CA ASP A 307 -23.34 -0.82 -2.27
C ASP A 307 -22.24 -0.57 -1.21
N THR A 308 -22.04 0.69 -0.80
CA THR A 308 -21.00 1.08 0.17
C THR A 308 -21.49 2.15 1.15
N GLY A 309 -20.96 2.18 2.37
CA GLY A 309 -21.43 3.09 3.41
C GLY A 309 -20.76 2.94 4.77
N ALA A 310 -21.42 3.46 5.80
CA ALA A 310 -20.88 3.48 7.15
C ALA A 310 -20.96 2.10 7.84
N ILE A 311 -22.12 1.44 7.79
CA ILE A 311 -22.31 0.10 8.39
C ILE A 311 -23.01 -0.82 7.40
N GLY A 312 -22.29 -1.81 6.87
CA GLY A 312 -22.77 -2.77 5.90
C GLY A 312 -23.08 -4.13 6.51
N LEU A 313 -24.12 -4.79 6.01
CA LEU A 313 -24.46 -6.16 6.37
C LEU A 313 -24.60 -7.04 5.12
N SER A 314 -24.02 -8.22 5.20
CA SER A 314 -24.05 -9.23 4.15
C SER A 314 -24.16 -10.62 4.77
N GLY A 315 -25.04 -11.45 4.21
CA GLY A 315 -25.30 -12.79 4.71
C GLY A 315 -26.77 -13.17 4.55
N ASN A 316 -27.03 -14.47 4.64
CA ASN A 316 -28.40 -15.00 4.64
C ASN A 316 -28.97 -15.06 6.07
N LEU A 317 -30.24 -15.48 6.18
CA LEU A 317 -30.96 -15.61 7.46
C LEU A 317 -30.16 -16.38 8.53
N LEU A 318 -29.57 -17.52 8.15
CA LEU A 318 -28.82 -18.37 9.08
C LEU A 318 -27.50 -17.76 9.51
N ALA A 319 -26.94 -16.89 8.67
CA ALA A 319 -25.66 -16.25 8.92
C ALA A 319 -25.80 -15.01 9.81
N LEU A 320 -26.84 -14.19 9.64
CA LEU A 320 -26.92 -12.89 10.33
C LEU A 320 -27.57 -12.95 11.71
N GLY A 321 -28.52 -13.86 11.98
CA GLY A 321 -29.19 -13.95 13.30
C GLY A 321 -29.52 -12.57 13.92
N ASN A 322 -29.26 -12.34 15.21
CA ASN A 322 -29.52 -11.07 15.90
C ASN A 322 -28.26 -10.18 16.03
N ASN A 323 -28.05 -9.27 15.07
CA ASN A 323 -27.03 -8.22 15.21
C ASN A 323 -27.66 -6.92 15.74
N THR A 324 -27.08 -6.37 16.81
CA THR A 324 -27.51 -5.10 17.40
C THR A 324 -26.60 -3.97 16.93
N ILE A 325 -27.17 -2.95 16.30
CA ILE A 325 -26.48 -1.76 15.80
C ILE A 325 -27.06 -0.55 16.51
N SER A 326 -26.32 0.05 17.44
CA SER A 326 -26.91 1.03 18.36
C SER A 326 -26.02 2.24 18.60
N ARG A 327 -26.60 3.44 18.73
CA ARG A 327 -25.89 4.68 19.11
C ARG A 327 -24.69 5.07 18.22
N ASN A 328 -24.57 4.51 17.02
CA ASN A 328 -23.48 4.87 16.11
C ASN A 328 -23.77 6.26 15.51
N ILE A 329 -22.73 7.09 15.46
CA ILE A 329 -22.76 8.39 14.79
C ILE A 329 -22.27 8.20 13.37
N ILE A 330 -23.08 8.62 12.40
CA ILE A 330 -22.76 8.48 10.97
C ILE A 330 -22.82 9.87 10.35
N LYS A 331 -21.74 10.26 9.66
CA LYS A 331 -21.63 11.57 9.03
C LYS A 331 -20.96 11.46 7.66
N ASN A 332 -21.54 12.11 6.66
CA ASN A 332 -21.03 12.25 5.31
C ASN A 332 -20.66 10.91 4.64
N ALA A 333 -21.27 9.80 5.06
CA ALA A 333 -21.07 8.48 4.48
C ALA A 333 -21.88 8.32 3.18
N GLY A 334 -21.57 7.30 2.38
CA GLY A 334 -22.36 6.93 1.20
C GLY A 334 -23.77 6.55 1.61
N GLU A 335 -23.91 5.38 2.24
CA GLU A 335 -25.11 4.93 2.94
C GLU A 335 -24.90 4.92 4.46
N GLY A 336 -26.00 5.04 5.23
CA GLY A 336 -25.96 4.96 6.69
C GLY A 336 -25.76 3.53 7.20
N ILE A 337 -26.85 2.77 7.26
CA ILE A 337 -26.84 1.32 7.51
C ILE A 337 -27.41 0.66 6.27
N PHE A 338 -26.63 -0.16 5.58
CA PHE A 338 -27.00 -0.75 4.30
C PHE A 338 -26.90 -2.27 4.29
N PHE A 339 -27.63 -2.86 3.34
CA PHE A 339 -27.74 -4.30 3.18
C PHE A 339 -27.32 -4.67 1.76
N THR A 340 -26.40 -5.61 1.65
CA THR A 340 -26.06 -6.19 0.34
C THR A 340 -27.21 -7.04 -0.21
N PRO A 341 -27.23 -7.36 -1.52
CA PRO A 341 -28.26 -8.20 -2.13
C PRO A 341 -28.41 -9.61 -1.53
N SER A 342 -27.48 -10.05 -0.68
CA SER A 342 -27.54 -11.35 -0.02
C SER A 342 -28.51 -11.39 1.17
N VAL A 343 -28.84 -10.23 1.73
CA VAL A 343 -29.77 -10.08 2.86
C VAL A 343 -31.21 -10.24 2.37
N ILE A 344 -32.02 -11.00 3.10
CA ILE A 344 -33.38 -11.30 2.67
C ILE A 344 -34.29 -10.07 2.72
N ASN A 345 -35.28 -10.02 1.83
CA ASN A 345 -36.20 -8.90 1.70
C ASN A 345 -36.89 -8.50 3.01
N ALA A 346 -37.26 -9.48 3.85
CA ALA A 346 -37.90 -9.20 5.13
C ALA A 346 -37.06 -8.26 6.02
N TYR A 347 -35.73 -8.34 5.94
CA TYR A 347 -34.85 -7.46 6.71
C TYR A 347 -34.50 -6.19 5.92
N THR A 348 -34.12 -6.35 4.64
CA THR A 348 -33.72 -5.23 3.77
C THR A 348 -34.80 -4.15 3.65
N PHE A 349 -36.08 -4.56 3.63
CA PHE A 349 -37.21 -3.67 3.47
C PHE A 349 -38.00 -3.41 4.77
N PHE A 350 -37.54 -3.91 5.93
CA PHE A 350 -38.15 -3.56 7.20
C PHE A 350 -37.92 -2.08 7.51
N ASN A 351 -38.99 -1.29 7.60
CA ASN A 351 -38.86 0.13 7.91
C ASN A 351 -38.83 0.34 9.43
N PRO A 352 -37.89 1.16 9.95
CA PRO A 352 -37.87 1.52 11.36
C PRO A 352 -39.12 2.29 11.80
N ALA A 353 -39.24 2.48 13.12
CA ALA A 353 -40.34 3.17 13.75
C ALA A 353 -40.54 4.59 13.18
N LYS A 354 -41.78 4.94 12.83
CA LYS A 354 -42.13 6.22 12.22
C LYS A 354 -42.43 7.29 13.26
N VAL A 355 -41.89 8.49 13.08
CA VAL A 355 -42.30 9.67 13.86
C VAL A 355 -43.64 10.21 13.35
N THR A 356 -44.59 10.44 14.25
CA THR A 356 -45.92 10.98 13.92
C THR A 356 -46.17 12.37 14.49
N ALA A 357 -45.43 12.78 15.52
CA ALA A 357 -45.51 14.14 16.07
C ALA A 357 -44.22 14.54 16.80
N ILE A 358 -43.84 15.81 16.67
CA ILE A 358 -42.78 16.45 17.45
C ILE A 358 -43.40 17.68 18.12
N ASP A 359 -43.55 17.65 19.44
CA ASP A 359 -44.15 18.72 20.24
C ASP A 359 -43.15 19.23 21.29
N GLY A 360 -42.54 20.38 21.00
CA GLY A 360 -41.49 20.98 21.82
C GLY A 360 -40.26 20.09 21.89
N LEU A 361 -40.09 19.41 23.03
CA LEU A 361 -38.95 18.52 23.30
C LEU A 361 -39.33 17.02 23.29
N THR A 362 -40.60 16.71 23.02
CA THR A 362 -41.14 15.35 23.04
C THR A 362 -41.37 14.87 21.61
N VAL A 363 -40.96 13.64 21.33
CA VAL A 363 -41.15 12.98 20.04
C VAL A 363 -42.05 11.77 20.25
N ARG A 364 -43.02 11.59 19.36
CA ARG A 364 -43.98 10.47 19.38
C ARG A 364 -44.02 9.79 18.03
N GLY A 365 -44.36 8.52 18.05
CA GLY A 365 -44.45 7.74 16.83
C GLY A 365 -45.19 6.42 16.98
N THR A 366 -45.13 5.65 15.90
CA THR A 366 -45.70 4.31 15.75
C THR A 366 -44.65 3.36 15.18
N SER A 367 -45.05 2.12 14.88
CA SER A 367 -44.29 1.25 13.99
C SER A 367 -44.07 1.90 12.62
N GLY A 368 -43.08 1.38 11.88
CA GLY A 368 -42.79 1.81 10.52
C GLY A 368 -43.93 1.49 9.56
N ASP A 369 -44.00 2.21 8.44
CA ASP A 369 -44.91 1.85 7.36
C ASP A 369 -44.44 0.53 6.69
N PRO A 370 -45.34 -0.28 6.10
CA PRO A 370 -44.94 -1.51 5.43
C PRO A 370 -43.87 -1.28 4.36
N GLY A 371 -42.82 -2.11 4.38
CA GLY A 371 -41.76 -2.12 3.38
C GLY A 371 -42.27 -2.48 1.99
N LEU A 372 -41.74 -1.84 0.95
CA LEU A 372 -42.16 -2.06 -0.44
C LEU A 372 -41.00 -2.62 -1.28
N PRO A 373 -40.74 -3.93 -1.23
CA PRO A 373 -39.76 -4.55 -2.11
C PRO A 373 -40.18 -4.46 -3.59
N PRO A 374 -39.22 -4.58 -4.54
CA PRO A 374 -39.54 -4.65 -5.96
C PRO A 374 -40.53 -5.79 -6.29
N SER A 375 -41.46 -5.50 -7.20
CA SER A 375 -42.41 -6.50 -7.71
C SER A 375 -41.68 -7.72 -8.28
N PRO A 376 -42.11 -8.96 -7.99
CA PRO A 376 -43.43 -9.36 -7.46
C PRO A 376 -43.49 -9.63 -5.94
N ALA A 377 -42.48 -9.23 -5.16
CA ALA A 377 -42.48 -9.49 -3.72
C ALA A 377 -43.64 -8.74 -3.01
N PRO A 378 -44.30 -9.37 -2.02
CA PRO A 378 -45.34 -8.69 -1.24
C PRO A 378 -44.73 -7.62 -0.32
N PRO A 379 -45.54 -6.65 0.16
CA PRO A 379 -45.10 -5.73 1.19
C PRO A 379 -44.61 -6.46 2.45
N VAL A 380 -43.57 -5.93 3.07
CA VAL A 380 -43.00 -6.43 4.33
C VAL A 380 -43.71 -5.76 5.50
N ASP A 381 -44.15 -6.54 6.49
CA ASP A 381 -44.72 -5.99 7.73
C ASP A 381 -43.61 -5.36 8.58
N SER A 382 -43.78 -4.09 8.91
CA SER A 382 -42.84 -3.30 9.73
C SER A 382 -43.38 -3.07 11.16
N THR A 383 -44.40 -3.83 11.57
CA THR A 383 -44.96 -3.77 12.93
C THR A 383 -43.90 -4.20 13.94
N CYS A 384 -43.61 -3.33 14.92
CA CYS A 384 -42.49 -3.50 15.85
C CYS A 384 -42.95 -3.28 17.31
N PRO A 385 -43.76 -4.20 17.87
CA PRO A 385 -44.21 -4.09 19.25
C PRO A 385 -43.02 -4.30 20.19
N GLU A 386 -42.98 -3.56 21.29
CA GLU A 386 -41.90 -3.68 22.31
C GLU A 386 -40.48 -3.44 21.79
N CYS A 387 -40.33 -2.88 20.59
CA CYS A 387 -39.03 -2.55 20.02
C CYS A 387 -38.38 -1.36 20.73
N ILE A 388 -37.05 -1.39 20.82
CA ILE A 388 -36.26 -0.22 21.22
C ILE A 388 -36.18 0.70 20.01
N VAL A 389 -36.69 1.92 20.16
CA VAL A 389 -36.64 2.97 19.14
C VAL A 389 -35.53 3.95 19.51
N GLU A 390 -34.54 4.09 18.66
CA GLU A 390 -33.48 5.08 18.81
C GLU A 390 -33.74 6.29 17.90
N LEU A 391 -33.41 7.49 18.40
CA LEU A 391 -33.63 8.75 17.71
C LEU A 391 -32.29 9.43 17.45
N PHE A 392 -32.10 9.89 16.21
CA PHE A 392 -30.91 10.58 15.77
C PHE A 392 -31.26 11.92 15.13
N LEU A 393 -30.45 12.94 15.40
CA LEU A 393 -30.53 14.19 14.68
C LEU A 393 -29.86 14.03 13.32
N ASP A 394 -30.48 14.60 12.29
CA ASP A 394 -29.93 14.69 10.95
C ASP A 394 -30.22 16.09 10.37
N ASN A 395 -29.48 16.46 9.33
CA ASN A 395 -29.67 17.69 8.58
C ASN A 395 -30.66 17.46 7.40
N THR A 396 -30.90 18.44 6.54
CA THR A 396 -31.84 18.32 5.40
C THR A 396 -31.17 18.11 4.04
N ASP A 397 -29.90 17.74 4.01
CA ASP A 397 -29.25 17.26 2.80
C ASP A 397 -29.76 15.84 2.45
N PRO A 398 -29.48 15.33 1.24
CA PRO A 398 -30.06 14.07 0.78
C PRO A 398 -29.34 12.83 1.32
N ARG A 399 -28.26 12.99 2.08
CA ARG A 399 -27.56 11.86 2.71
C ARG A 399 -28.38 11.37 3.90
N VAL A 400 -28.34 10.07 4.15
CA VAL A 400 -29.03 9.44 5.28
C VAL A 400 -28.02 9.32 6.41
N GLU A 401 -28.08 10.25 7.37
CA GLU A 401 -27.06 10.39 8.42
C GLU A 401 -27.62 10.23 9.84
N ALA A 402 -26.73 9.98 10.79
CA ALA A 402 -27.04 9.90 12.22
C ALA A 402 -26.09 10.83 12.98
N LEU A 403 -26.22 12.15 12.77
CA LEU A 403 -25.24 13.15 13.22
C LEU A 403 -25.11 13.26 14.73
N VAL A 404 -26.21 13.06 15.47
CA VAL A 404 -26.24 13.10 16.93
C VAL A 404 -27.20 12.07 17.47
N TYR A 405 -26.77 11.24 18.42
CA TYR A 405 -27.68 10.39 19.18
C TYR A 405 -28.47 11.22 20.19
N LEU A 406 -29.81 11.20 20.08
CA LEU A 406 -30.70 11.98 20.94
C LEU A 406 -31.20 11.17 22.14
N GLY A 407 -31.37 9.86 21.97
CA GLY A 407 -31.82 8.95 23.02
C GLY A 407 -32.60 7.77 22.45
N SER A 408 -33.21 6.99 23.35
CA SER A 408 -34.06 5.86 22.98
C SER A 408 -35.30 5.75 23.87
N THR A 409 -36.30 5.05 23.38
CA THR A 409 -37.52 4.67 24.10
C THR A 409 -37.94 3.25 23.70
N VAL A 410 -38.95 2.69 24.36
CA VAL A 410 -39.49 1.37 24.04
C VAL A 410 -40.93 1.53 23.58
N ALA A 411 -41.27 0.92 22.44
CA ALA A 411 -42.63 0.88 21.94
C ALA A 411 -43.53 0.03 22.84
N ASP A 412 -44.82 0.37 22.89
CA ASP A 412 -45.81 -0.46 23.56
C ASP A 412 -46.18 -1.69 22.70
N VAL A 413 -47.14 -2.48 23.20
CA VAL A 413 -47.63 -3.70 22.53
C VAL A 413 -48.34 -3.43 21.20
N ASP A 414 -48.77 -2.19 20.97
CA ASP A 414 -49.40 -1.75 19.72
C ASP A 414 -48.37 -1.08 18.79
N GLY A 415 -47.10 -1.02 19.19
CA GLY A 415 -46.03 -0.38 18.44
C GLY A 415 -46.01 1.15 18.55
N ASN A 416 -46.80 1.75 19.44
CA ASN A 416 -46.75 3.20 19.70
C ASN A 416 -45.63 3.54 20.68
N TRP A 417 -45.05 4.71 20.55
CA TRP A 417 -43.95 5.13 21.42
C TRP A 417 -43.94 6.63 21.68
N GLU A 418 -43.37 7.01 22.82
CA GLU A 418 -43.12 8.39 23.22
C GLU A 418 -41.73 8.52 23.84
N ALA A 419 -40.97 9.52 23.41
CA ALA A 419 -39.68 9.91 23.96
C ALA A 419 -39.78 11.33 24.52
N THR A 420 -40.12 11.45 25.80
CA THR A 420 -40.32 12.74 26.49
C THR A 420 -38.99 13.41 26.80
N ASN A 421 -38.86 14.70 26.46
CA ASN A 421 -37.63 15.50 26.65
C ASN A 421 -36.36 14.88 26.02
N VAL A 422 -36.53 14.15 24.91
CA VAL A 422 -35.40 13.55 24.16
C VAL A 422 -34.59 14.63 23.43
N LEU A 423 -35.23 15.74 23.07
CA LEU A 423 -34.55 16.90 22.51
C LEU A 423 -34.09 17.83 23.64
N THR A 424 -32.87 18.37 23.54
CA THR A 424 -32.38 19.40 24.46
C THR A 424 -32.90 20.80 24.12
N GLN A 425 -33.36 20.98 22.88
CA GLN A 425 -33.99 22.19 22.35
C GLN A 425 -34.94 21.81 21.20
N PRO A 426 -35.94 22.63 20.85
CA PRO A 426 -36.76 22.39 19.68
C PRO A 426 -35.89 22.27 18.41
N LEU A 427 -36.30 21.42 17.46
CA LEU A 427 -35.62 21.27 16.18
C LEU A 427 -35.49 22.63 15.48
N GLN A 428 -34.29 22.92 14.97
CA GLN A 428 -34.03 24.11 14.20
C GLN A 428 -34.43 23.90 12.73
N VAL A 429 -34.57 25.01 11.99
CA VAL A 429 -34.74 24.93 10.53
C VAL A 429 -33.53 24.21 9.93
N GLY A 430 -33.78 23.26 9.03
CA GLY A 430 -32.74 22.44 8.42
C GLY A 430 -32.32 21.22 9.26
N GLN A 431 -33.08 20.90 10.31
CA GLN A 431 -32.89 19.68 11.10
C GLN A 431 -34.12 18.78 11.04
N GLY A 432 -33.87 17.48 11.13
CA GLY A 432 -34.90 16.47 11.32
C GLY A 432 -34.43 15.34 12.21
N ILE A 433 -35.30 14.35 12.39
CA ILE A 433 -35.04 13.15 13.18
C ILE A 433 -35.04 11.94 12.26
N ARG A 434 -34.07 11.06 12.47
CA ARG A 434 -34.01 9.70 11.94
C ARG A 434 -34.25 8.70 13.05
N THR A 435 -34.69 7.51 12.68
CA THR A 435 -34.95 6.43 13.64
C THR A 435 -34.30 5.11 13.22
N THR A 436 -33.97 4.29 14.22
CA THR A 436 -33.76 2.84 14.06
C THR A 436 -34.67 2.09 15.04
N SER A 437 -34.97 0.83 14.71
CA SER A 437 -35.71 -0.07 15.58
C SER A 437 -34.87 -1.31 15.88
N THR A 438 -34.73 -1.66 17.15
CA THR A 438 -34.16 -2.95 17.57
C THR A 438 -35.27 -3.85 18.11
N THR A 439 -35.41 -5.05 17.55
CA THR A 439 -36.50 -5.97 17.87
C THR A 439 -36.45 -6.41 19.35
N GLY A 440 -37.59 -6.31 20.03
CA GLY A 440 -37.74 -6.82 21.41
C GLY A 440 -38.09 -8.31 21.47
N GLN A 441 -38.57 -8.88 20.36
CA GLN A 441 -39.09 -10.24 20.26
C GLN A 441 -38.60 -10.91 18.96
N ASP A 442 -38.48 -12.24 19.00
CA ASP A 442 -38.19 -13.07 17.83
C ASP A 442 -39.28 -12.92 16.77
N ASP A 443 -38.90 -13.07 15.50
CA ASP A 443 -39.77 -12.98 14.31
C ASP A 443 -40.51 -11.64 14.14
N THR A 444 -40.16 -10.59 14.89
CA THR A 444 -40.63 -9.21 14.60
C THR A 444 -40.16 -8.77 13.22
N ILE A 445 -38.92 -9.10 12.87
CA ILE A 445 -38.44 -9.16 11.49
C ILE A 445 -38.46 -10.64 11.11
N GLU A 446 -39.21 -11.00 10.06
CA GLU A 446 -39.47 -12.41 9.71
C GLU A 446 -38.16 -13.22 9.62
N GLY A 447 -38.04 -14.25 10.47
CA GLY A 447 -36.91 -15.18 10.52
C GLY A 447 -35.71 -14.72 11.35
N TYR A 448 -35.79 -13.57 12.02
CA TYR A 448 -34.71 -13.01 12.85
C TYR A 448 -35.07 -13.02 14.34
N ASN A 449 -34.06 -13.20 15.20
CA ASN A 449 -34.25 -13.22 16.65
C ASN A 449 -34.43 -11.81 17.23
N ALA A 450 -34.82 -11.73 18.51
CA ALA A 450 -34.79 -10.50 19.29
C ALA A 450 -33.36 -9.91 19.34
N GLY A 451 -33.26 -8.59 19.30
CA GLY A 451 -31.99 -7.85 19.28
C GLY A 451 -31.49 -7.47 17.89
N THR A 452 -32.25 -7.75 16.82
CA THR A 452 -31.92 -7.35 15.45
C THR A 452 -32.28 -5.88 15.22
N THR A 453 -31.32 -5.07 14.79
CA THR A 453 -31.56 -3.65 14.48
C THR A 453 -31.86 -3.44 12.99
N SER A 454 -32.91 -2.68 12.67
CA SER A 454 -33.23 -2.23 11.31
C SER A 454 -32.15 -1.31 10.72
N LYS A 455 -32.26 -1.00 9.43
CA LYS A 455 -31.60 0.18 8.85
C LYS A 455 -32.04 1.49 9.52
N LEU A 456 -31.31 2.56 9.20
CA LEU A 456 -31.73 3.93 9.48
C LEU A 456 -32.93 4.31 8.60
N SER A 457 -33.81 5.19 9.10
CA SER A 457 -35.01 5.59 8.37
C SER A 457 -34.67 6.38 7.10
N ASP A 458 -35.16 5.94 5.94
CA ASP A 458 -35.03 6.70 4.68
C ASP A 458 -35.77 8.05 4.74
N ASP A 459 -36.83 8.12 5.54
CA ASP A 459 -37.56 9.34 5.86
C ASP A 459 -36.84 10.17 6.92
N LEU A 460 -36.82 11.48 6.70
CA LEU A 460 -36.39 12.48 7.66
C LEU A 460 -37.61 13.14 8.28
N TYR A 461 -37.75 13.15 9.60
CA TYR A 461 -38.96 13.65 10.26
C TYR A 461 -38.75 15.04 10.88
N GLY A 462 -39.56 16.01 10.45
CA GLY A 462 -39.65 17.36 11.01
C GLY A 462 -40.92 17.57 11.84
N SER A 463 -41.11 18.79 12.34
CA SER A 463 -42.31 19.16 13.11
C SER A 463 -43.61 19.04 12.31
N ASP A 464 -43.53 19.20 10.99
CA ASP A 464 -44.67 19.17 10.07
C ASP A 464 -44.85 17.81 9.35
N GLY A 465 -44.10 16.77 9.77
CA GLY A 465 -44.11 15.44 9.16
C GLY A 465 -42.81 15.13 8.40
N VAL A 466 -42.90 14.28 7.37
CA VAL A 466 -41.72 13.90 6.57
C VAL A 466 -41.20 15.10 5.79
N ILE A 467 -39.90 15.38 5.95
CA ILE A 467 -39.15 16.41 5.23
C ILE A 467 -38.67 15.79 3.91
N THR A 468 -38.95 16.45 2.79
CA THR A 468 -38.27 16.13 1.53
C THR A 468 -36.86 16.72 1.58
N PRO A 469 -35.80 15.90 1.45
CA PRO A 469 -34.43 16.40 1.46
C PRO A 469 -34.22 17.46 0.38
N THR A 470 -33.40 18.45 0.68
CA THR A 470 -32.95 19.42 -0.32
C THR A 470 -32.02 18.67 -1.28
N PRO A 471 -32.29 18.64 -2.59
CA PRO A 471 -31.35 18.06 -3.53
C PRO A 471 -29.99 18.72 -3.35
N LEU A 472 -28.90 17.93 -3.33
CA LEU A 472 -27.56 18.50 -3.43
C LEU A 472 -27.52 19.39 -4.66
N ASP A 473 -26.95 20.59 -4.51
CA ASP A 473 -26.59 21.39 -5.67
C ASP A 473 -25.80 20.47 -6.62
N PRO A 474 -26.12 20.44 -7.93
CA PRO A 474 -25.38 19.60 -8.85
C PRO A 474 -23.90 19.93 -8.67
N PRO A 475 -23.02 18.93 -8.55
CA PRO A 475 -21.59 19.18 -8.42
C PRO A 475 -21.21 20.16 -9.52
N LEU A 476 -20.48 21.22 -9.16
CA LEU A 476 -19.91 22.13 -10.14
C LEU A 476 -19.32 21.26 -11.26
N PRO A 477 -19.61 21.54 -12.55
CA PRO A 477 -19.19 20.67 -13.63
C PRO A 477 -17.73 20.36 -13.43
N VAL A 478 -17.44 19.07 -13.17
CA VAL A 478 -16.08 18.59 -12.90
C VAL A 478 -15.24 19.17 -14.02
N GLN A 479 -14.37 20.13 -13.69
CA GLN A 479 -13.44 20.61 -14.68
C GLN A 479 -12.71 19.36 -15.15
N PRO A 480 -12.64 19.10 -16.47
CA PRO A 480 -11.84 17.98 -16.95
C PRO A 480 -10.47 18.12 -16.28
N PRO A 481 -9.97 17.05 -15.63
CA PRO A 481 -8.75 17.13 -14.84
C PRO A 481 -7.73 17.86 -15.70
N LEU A 482 -7.16 18.94 -15.15
CA LEU A 482 -6.18 19.75 -15.85
C LEU A 482 -5.18 18.76 -16.46
N PRO A 483 -4.97 18.76 -17.79
CA PRO A 483 -4.05 17.81 -18.40
C PRO A 483 -2.73 17.96 -17.67
N PHE A 484 -2.30 16.89 -17.01
CA PHE A 484 -1.08 16.91 -16.23
C PHE A 484 0.03 17.48 -17.10
N PRO A 485 0.79 18.49 -16.63
CA PRO A 485 2.08 18.73 -17.22
C PRO A 485 2.83 17.41 -17.06
N ARG A 486 3.04 16.68 -18.16
CA ARG A 486 3.94 15.53 -18.14
C ARG A 486 5.23 16.04 -17.49
N PRO A 487 5.77 15.37 -16.46
CA PRO A 487 7.10 15.68 -15.98
C PRO A 487 7.99 15.80 -17.21
N GLU A 488 8.63 16.96 -17.40
CA GLU A 488 9.53 17.12 -18.54
C GLU A 488 10.58 16.00 -18.40
N PRO A 489 10.72 15.11 -19.40
CA PRO A 489 11.69 14.04 -19.33
C PRO A 489 13.05 14.65 -19.02
N ARG A 490 13.78 14.07 -18.06
CA ARG A 490 15.16 14.49 -17.75
C ARG A 490 15.92 14.68 -19.07
N PRO A 491 16.51 15.87 -19.32
CA PRO A 491 17.22 16.11 -20.56
C PRO A 491 18.41 15.15 -20.63
N VAL A 492 18.54 14.49 -21.76
CA VAL A 492 19.64 13.56 -22.00
C VAL A 492 20.91 14.38 -22.19
N PRO A 493 22.05 14.03 -21.55
CA PRO A 493 23.32 14.65 -21.84
C PRO A 493 23.63 14.64 -23.34
N THR A 494 23.76 15.82 -23.92
CA THR A 494 24.20 15.99 -25.31
C THR A 494 25.65 15.56 -25.46
N LEU A 495 26.06 15.05 -26.64
CA LEU A 495 27.46 14.67 -26.89
C LEU A 495 28.44 15.81 -26.57
N ALA A 496 28.05 17.08 -26.78
CA ALA A 496 28.85 18.25 -26.44
C ALA A 496 29.09 18.41 -24.92
N GLN A 497 28.09 18.10 -24.09
CA GLN A 497 28.23 18.07 -22.62
C GLN A 497 29.12 16.91 -22.17
N VAL A 498 29.08 15.79 -22.91
CA VAL A 498 29.88 14.59 -22.63
C VAL A 498 31.31 14.73 -23.11
N LEU A 499 31.70 15.73 -23.91
CA LEU A 499 33.08 15.86 -24.41
C LEU A 499 33.97 16.79 -23.56
N THR A 500 33.41 17.50 -22.59
CA THR A 500 34.18 18.37 -21.69
C THR A 500 34.74 17.57 -20.51
N GLY A 501 36.04 17.29 -20.51
CA GLY A 501 36.74 16.62 -19.41
C GLY A 501 36.79 15.09 -19.50
N THR A 502 36.56 14.52 -20.69
CA THR A 502 36.20 13.11 -20.87
C THR A 502 37.33 12.27 -21.43
N THR A 503 37.52 11.08 -20.87
CA THR A 503 38.40 10.07 -21.45
C THR A 503 37.72 9.41 -22.64
N VAL A 504 38.33 9.46 -23.83
CA VAL A 504 37.75 8.90 -25.06
C VAL A 504 38.46 7.61 -25.46
N ILE A 505 37.72 6.52 -25.51
CA ILE A 505 38.17 5.21 -26.00
C ILE A 505 37.53 4.97 -27.36
N THR A 506 38.32 4.66 -28.38
CA THR A 506 37.84 4.52 -29.76
C THR A 506 37.84 3.05 -30.20
N VAL A 507 36.66 2.47 -30.37
CA VAL A 507 36.47 1.17 -31.02
C VAL A 507 36.69 1.35 -32.52
N ASN A 508 37.64 0.60 -33.09
CA ASN A 508 38.05 0.75 -34.50
C ASN A 508 38.02 -0.56 -35.30
N SER A 509 37.50 -1.64 -34.74
CA SER A 509 37.24 -2.88 -35.47
C SER A 509 35.98 -3.59 -34.98
N THR A 510 35.30 -4.29 -35.89
CA THR A 510 34.21 -5.22 -35.51
C THR A 510 34.70 -6.59 -35.06
N LEU A 511 35.98 -6.89 -35.30
CA LEU A 511 36.56 -8.16 -34.88
C LEU A 511 36.53 -8.27 -33.36
N ASP A 512 36.27 -9.47 -32.85
CA ASP A 512 36.41 -9.81 -31.43
C ASP A 512 37.28 -11.06 -31.27
N PRO A 513 38.55 -11.04 -31.75
CA PRO A 513 39.40 -12.23 -31.78
C PRO A 513 39.89 -12.64 -30.38
N ASN A 514 39.60 -11.83 -29.36
CA ASN A 514 40.13 -11.97 -28.03
C ASN A 514 39.00 -12.04 -27.01
N THR A 515 38.85 -13.20 -26.40
CA THR A 515 37.83 -13.46 -25.36
C THR A 515 38.32 -13.11 -23.95
N SER A 516 39.55 -12.60 -23.81
CA SER A 516 40.11 -12.18 -22.53
C SER A 516 39.27 -11.08 -21.90
N LEU A 517 38.81 -11.35 -20.68
CA LEU A 517 38.04 -10.40 -19.88
C LEU A 517 38.91 -9.41 -19.10
N SER A 518 40.18 -9.27 -19.46
CA SER A 518 41.17 -8.43 -18.75
C SER A 518 42.04 -7.60 -19.69
N GLU A 519 41.88 -7.74 -21.00
CA GLU A 519 42.69 -7.02 -21.96
C GLU A 519 42.07 -5.67 -22.33
N THR A 520 42.90 -4.64 -22.30
CA THR A 520 42.53 -3.25 -22.58
C THR A 520 42.90 -2.84 -24.00
N CYS A 521 42.40 -1.70 -24.49
CA CYS A 521 42.80 -1.16 -25.80
C CYS A 521 44.20 -0.52 -25.81
N TYR A 522 44.77 -0.22 -24.64
CA TYR A 522 46.04 0.48 -24.48
C TYR A 522 46.94 -0.28 -23.49
N THR A 523 48.21 -0.53 -23.84
CA THR A 523 49.11 -1.39 -23.05
C THR A 523 49.99 -0.66 -22.02
N ALA A 524 50.11 0.67 -22.07
CA ALA A 524 50.65 1.48 -20.98
C ALA A 524 50.35 2.99 -21.14
N TYR A 525 50.01 3.67 -20.04
CA TYR A 525 49.97 5.13 -19.96
C TYR A 525 51.39 5.69 -19.73
N LEU A 526 52.17 5.83 -20.80
CA LEU A 526 53.52 6.42 -20.73
C LEU A 526 53.46 7.90 -21.14
N GLY A 527 53.48 8.80 -20.16
CA GLY A 527 53.77 10.22 -20.38
C GLY A 527 52.67 11.04 -21.09
N GLY A 528 51.39 10.67 -20.94
CA GLY A 528 50.27 11.45 -21.49
C GLY A 528 49.98 11.23 -22.97
N GLN A 529 50.57 10.19 -23.58
CA GLN A 529 50.26 9.80 -24.95
C GLN A 529 49.91 8.31 -25.01
N THR A 530 48.66 8.00 -25.37
CA THR A 530 48.12 6.64 -25.43
C THR A 530 48.52 5.98 -26.74
N VAL A 531 49.29 4.88 -26.67
CA VAL A 531 49.62 4.06 -27.84
C VAL A 531 48.56 2.96 -27.95
N ILE A 532 47.78 2.97 -29.03
CA ILE A 532 46.90 1.84 -29.37
C ILE A 532 47.79 0.72 -29.89
N GLU A 533 47.79 -0.43 -29.21
CA GLU A 533 48.46 -1.62 -29.73
C GLU A 533 47.43 -2.43 -30.54
N GLY A 534 47.37 -2.14 -31.85
CA GLY A 534 46.52 -2.86 -32.80
C GLY A 534 45.04 -2.44 -32.82
N GLU A 535 44.16 -3.41 -32.96
CA GLU A 535 42.70 -3.22 -33.06
C GLU A 535 42.07 -3.10 -31.65
N CYS A 536 41.29 -2.04 -31.43
CA CYS A 536 40.48 -1.85 -30.22
C CYS A 536 39.05 -2.32 -30.51
N THR A 537 38.69 -3.44 -29.89
CA THR A 537 37.37 -4.07 -29.98
C THR A 537 36.45 -3.50 -28.89
N LEU A 538 35.12 -3.67 -29.04
CA LEU A 538 34.16 -3.24 -28.02
C LEU A 538 34.46 -3.86 -26.64
N ARG A 539 34.81 -5.15 -26.60
CA ARG A 539 35.16 -5.86 -25.37
C ARG A 539 36.35 -5.21 -24.65
N ARG A 540 37.43 -4.92 -25.38
CA ARG A 540 38.63 -4.26 -24.84
C ARG A 540 38.32 -2.83 -24.38
N ALA A 541 37.45 -2.13 -25.10
CA ALA A 541 37.03 -0.77 -24.74
C ALA A 541 36.25 -0.74 -23.41
N ILE A 542 35.35 -1.71 -23.18
CA ILE A 542 34.63 -1.84 -21.91
C ILE A 542 35.59 -2.15 -20.76
N VAL A 543 36.56 -3.05 -20.96
CA VAL A 543 37.58 -3.36 -19.93
C VAL A 543 38.42 -2.13 -19.58
N GLU A 544 38.83 -1.35 -20.58
CA GLU A 544 39.57 -0.11 -20.38
C GLU A 544 38.73 0.93 -19.62
N ALA A 545 37.48 1.17 -20.04
CA ALA A 545 36.59 2.17 -19.44
C ALA A 545 36.38 1.94 -17.93
N ARG A 546 36.24 0.68 -17.52
CA ARG A 546 36.10 0.29 -16.11
C ARG A 546 37.34 0.63 -15.27
N SER A 547 38.51 0.58 -15.90
CA SER A 547 39.80 0.80 -15.26
C SER A 547 40.15 2.29 -15.15
N VAL A 548 39.37 3.18 -15.80
CA VAL A 548 39.57 4.63 -15.74
C VAL A 548 39.25 5.15 -14.32
N PRO A 549 40.20 5.86 -13.66
CA PRO A 549 40.00 6.48 -12.36
C PRO A 549 38.83 7.48 -12.34
N ALA A 550 38.18 7.64 -11.17
CA ALA A 550 36.99 8.47 -11.02
C ALA A 550 37.20 9.95 -11.39
N ASP A 551 38.41 10.49 -11.20
CA ASP A 551 38.79 11.88 -11.55
C ASP A 551 38.99 12.10 -13.06
N GLN A 552 38.97 11.03 -13.86
CA GLN A 552 39.06 11.06 -15.32
C GLN A 552 37.74 10.68 -16.01
N ARG A 553 36.65 10.62 -15.23
CA ARG A 553 35.29 10.36 -15.71
C ARG A 553 34.56 11.69 -15.98
N PRO A 554 33.66 11.75 -16.98
CA PRO A 554 33.06 10.63 -17.70
C PRO A 554 33.98 9.96 -18.73
N VAL A 555 33.63 8.73 -19.14
CA VAL A 555 34.32 7.99 -20.20
C VAL A 555 33.40 7.83 -21.40
N LEU A 556 33.88 8.18 -22.60
CA LEU A 556 33.17 7.96 -23.86
C LEU A 556 33.82 6.80 -24.62
N ILE A 557 33.08 5.70 -24.76
CA ILE A 557 33.34 4.67 -25.76
C ILE A 557 32.67 5.12 -27.06
N ARG A 558 33.50 5.59 -28.00
CA ARG A 558 33.06 5.99 -29.34
C ARG A 558 33.48 4.95 -30.38
N PHE A 559 32.79 4.95 -31.51
CA PHE A 559 33.07 4.08 -32.64
C PHE A 559 33.68 4.87 -33.81
N ALA A 560 34.70 4.31 -34.45
CA ALA A 560 35.33 4.83 -35.65
C ALA A 560 35.87 3.66 -36.49
N ILE A 561 34.99 2.72 -36.80
CA ILE A 561 35.31 1.51 -37.54
C ILE A 561 35.34 1.84 -39.04
N PRO A 562 36.42 1.53 -39.78
CA PRO A 562 36.50 1.87 -41.20
C PRO A 562 35.54 1.03 -42.05
N THR A 563 35.15 1.54 -43.22
CA THR A 563 34.34 0.78 -44.21
C THR A 563 35.10 -0.39 -44.85
N SER A 564 36.42 -0.46 -44.65
CA SER A 564 37.24 -1.63 -45.01
C SER A 564 37.20 -2.75 -43.98
N ASP A 565 36.58 -2.54 -42.83
CA ASP A 565 36.46 -3.54 -41.77
C ASP A 565 35.55 -4.69 -42.22
N PRO A 566 35.90 -5.95 -41.91
CA PRO A 566 35.16 -7.13 -42.39
C PRO A 566 33.69 -7.19 -41.91
N GLY A 567 33.33 -6.51 -40.82
CA GLY A 567 31.93 -6.45 -40.34
C GLY A 567 31.12 -5.30 -40.91
N TYR A 568 31.63 -4.55 -41.90
CA TYR A 568 30.88 -3.49 -42.57
C TYR A 568 29.82 -4.07 -43.52
N LEU A 569 28.56 -3.86 -43.16
CA LEU A 569 27.38 -4.18 -43.96
C LEU A 569 27.09 -3.01 -44.92
N GLY A 570 27.91 -2.90 -45.96
CA GLY A 570 27.92 -1.72 -46.84
C GLY A 570 26.72 -1.56 -47.76
N THR A 571 26.81 -0.62 -48.70
CA THR A 571 25.74 -0.29 -49.66
C THR A 571 25.26 -1.47 -50.51
N ALA A 572 26.11 -2.50 -50.72
CA ALA A 572 25.72 -3.73 -51.42
C ALA A 572 24.65 -4.54 -50.65
N GLU A 573 24.65 -4.45 -49.32
CA GLU A 573 23.64 -5.01 -48.42
C GLU A 573 22.56 -3.98 -48.06
N GLY A 574 22.80 -2.69 -48.38
CA GLY A 574 21.85 -1.59 -48.24
C GLY A 574 21.73 -1.03 -46.82
N LEU A 575 22.69 -1.34 -45.94
CA LEU A 575 22.54 -1.06 -44.50
C LEU A 575 23.45 0.03 -43.95
N GLU A 576 24.66 0.20 -44.51
CA GLU A 576 25.64 1.19 -44.04
C GLU A 576 25.84 1.12 -42.51
N ALA A 577 26.02 -0.10 -42.00
CA ALA A 577 26.15 -0.41 -40.58
C ALA A 577 27.32 -1.36 -40.31
N TRP A 578 27.79 -1.44 -39.07
CA TRP A 578 28.87 -2.34 -38.65
C TRP A 578 28.36 -3.37 -37.67
N LYS A 579 28.55 -4.64 -38.00
CA LYS A 579 28.13 -5.78 -37.18
C LYS A 579 29.30 -6.35 -36.40
N ILE A 580 29.26 -6.18 -35.09
CA ILE A 580 30.15 -6.78 -34.11
C ILE A 580 29.53 -8.11 -33.67
N THR A 581 30.16 -9.22 -34.03
CA THR A 581 29.70 -10.55 -33.61
C THR A 581 30.53 -11.01 -32.42
N LEU A 582 29.87 -11.25 -31.29
CA LEU A 582 30.48 -11.78 -30.08
C LEU A 582 30.46 -13.31 -30.17
N ASP A 583 31.55 -13.91 -30.65
CA ASP A 583 31.64 -15.35 -30.91
C ASP A 583 32.47 -16.08 -29.84
N ASP A 584 31.92 -16.19 -28.63
CA ASP A 584 32.49 -17.02 -27.56
C ASP A 584 31.41 -17.86 -26.87
N SER A 585 31.68 -19.16 -26.70
CA SER A 585 30.85 -20.10 -25.92
C SER A 585 30.73 -19.76 -24.42
N ASN A 586 31.49 -18.78 -23.91
CA ASN A 586 31.42 -18.35 -22.51
C ASN A 586 30.16 -17.55 -22.18
N SER A 587 29.79 -17.63 -20.91
CA SER A 587 28.49 -17.25 -20.36
C SER A 587 28.29 -15.73 -20.20
N ASN A 588 29.35 -14.92 -20.29
CA ASN A 588 29.31 -13.46 -20.23
C ASN A 588 30.25 -12.86 -21.28
N GLN A 589 29.71 -12.52 -22.45
CA GLN A 589 30.52 -12.07 -23.58
C GLN A 589 30.99 -10.62 -23.43
N LEU A 590 30.39 -9.76 -22.61
CA LEU A 590 31.01 -8.50 -22.23
C LEU A 590 31.20 -8.46 -20.72
N ARG A 591 32.23 -7.73 -20.27
CA ARG A 591 32.36 -7.39 -18.86
C ARG A 591 31.24 -6.43 -18.47
N ARG A 592 30.79 -6.50 -17.21
CA ARG A 592 29.90 -5.50 -16.63
C ARG A 592 30.51 -4.11 -16.75
N VAL A 593 29.74 -3.12 -17.16
CA VAL A 593 30.18 -1.72 -17.26
C VAL A 593 30.14 -1.13 -15.86
N GLU A 594 31.29 -1.04 -15.19
CA GLU A 594 31.40 -0.66 -13.78
C GLU A 594 32.08 0.71 -13.58
N GLY A 595 31.73 1.36 -12.46
CA GLY A 595 32.34 2.60 -11.98
C GLY A 595 31.55 3.89 -12.30
N GLY A 596 30.45 3.79 -13.05
CA GLY A 596 29.54 4.90 -13.37
C GLY A 596 30.08 5.93 -14.38
N SER A 597 29.20 6.79 -14.89
CA SER A 597 29.55 7.84 -15.87
C SER A 597 30.25 7.32 -17.14
N ILE A 598 29.86 6.13 -17.63
CA ILE A 598 30.35 5.54 -18.88
C ILE A 598 29.31 5.70 -19.98
N TYR A 599 29.75 6.20 -21.13
CA TYR A 599 28.93 6.45 -22.32
C TYR A 599 29.33 5.46 -23.41
N ILE A 600 28.41 4.59 -23.82
CA ILE A 600 28.54 3.74 -25.00
C ILE A 600 27.62 4.31 -26.07
N ASP A 601 28.22 4.93 -27.08
CA ASP A 601 27.48 5.78 -28.02
C ASP A 601 27.74 5.37 -29.46
N GLY A 602 26.84 4.54 -30.01
CA GLY A 602 26.89 4.09 -31.39
C GLY A 602 26.73 5.23 -32.39
N THR A 603 26.06 6.33 -32.03
CA THR A 603 25.86 7.50 -32.94
C THR A 603 27.16 8.21 -33.31
N THR A 604 28.25 7.90 -32.60
CA THR A 604 29.59 8.43 -32.90
C THR A 604 30.24 7.80 -34.14
N GLN A 605 29.73 6.66 -34.63
CA GLN A 605 30.26 5.99 -35.80
C GLN A 605 30.11 6.87 -37.07
N PRO A 606 31.22 7.28 -37.71
CA PRO A 606 31.14 8.03 -38.96
C PRO A 606 30.61 7.16 -40.11
N ASP A 607 30.01 7.82 -41.10
CA ASP A 607 29.51 7.22 -42.34
C ASP A 607 28.48 6.09 -42.17
N GLY A 608 27.85 6.03 -41.00
CA GLY A 608 26.76 5.09 -40.73
C GLY A 608 25.41 5.55 -41.24
N ARG A 609 24.48 4.60 -41.31
CA ARG A 609 23.09 4.88 -41.67
C ARG A 609 22.48 5.98 -40.81
N THR A 610 21.56 6.72 -41.43
CA THR A 610 20.82 7.82 -40.79
C THR A 610 19.46 7.38 -40.24
N ASP A 611 18.97 6.21 -40.65
CA ASP A 611 17.71 5.61 -40.21
C ASP A 611 18.00 4.33 -39.41
N GLY A 612 18.30 4.52 -38.11
CA GLY A 612 18.59 3.46 -37.15
C GLY A 612 20.04 3.42 -36.63
N PRO A 613 20.34 2.54 -35.65
CA PRO A 613 21.66 2.38 -35.05
C PRO A 613 22.77 2.00 -36.05
N PRO A 614 23.88 2.73 -36.19
CA PRO A 614 24.96 2.36 -37.12
C PRO A 614 25.82 1.18 -36.61
N ILE A 615 25.72 0.83 -35.33
CA ILE A 615 26.43 -0.28 -34.71
C ILE A 615 25.45 -1.38 -34.32
N ILE A 616 25.71 -2.60 -34.79
CA ILE A 616 24.97 -3.81 -34.45
C ILE A 616 25.89 -4.68 -33.59
N ILE A 617 25.39 -5.10 -32.42
CA ILE A 617 26.07 -6.03 -31.52
C ILE A 617 25.24 -7.31 -31.51
N GLU A 618 25.80 -8.37 -32.10
CA GLU A 618 25.19 -9.69 -32.15
C GLU A 618 25.85 -10.61 -31.12
N GLY A 619 25.04 -11.19 -30.24
CA GLY A 619 25.44 -12.24 -29.33
C GLY A 619 24.75 -13.56 -29.66
N ASN A 620 25.39 -14.67 -29.31
CA ASN A 620 24.93 -16.02 -29.63
C ASN A 620 24.41 -16.83 -28.41
N ASN A 621 24.32 -16.19 -27.22
CA ASN A 621 24.08 -16.85 -25.94
C ASN A 621 22.79 -16.36 -25.24
N THR A 622 22.21 -17.20 -24.39
CA THR A 622 20.99 -16.95 -23.60
C THR A 622 21.27 -16.35 -22.21
N GLN A 623 22.43 -15.71 -22.00
CA GLN A 623 22.81 -15.09 -20.71
C GLN A 623 23.06 -13.59 -20.88
N ASN A 624 23.14 -12.86 -19.77
CA ASN A 624 23.23 -11.39 -19.74
C ASN A 624 24.52 -10.89 -20.42
N ILE A 625 24.40 -10.40 -21.67
CA ILE A 625 25.58 -10.03 -22.47
C ILE A 625 26.02 -8.59 -22.19
N LEU A 626 25.12 -7.67 -21.86
CA LEU A 626 25.48 -6.29 -21.50
C LEU A 626 24.81 -5.88 -20.18
N VAL A 627 25.62 -5.77 -19.13
CA VAL A 627 25.21 -5.35 -17.80
C VAL A 627 25.83 -4.00 -17.50
N ILE A 628 25.00 -3.00 -17.22
CA ILE A 628 25.39 -1.66 -16.80
C ILE A 628 25.33 -1.61 -15.28
N ASP A 629 26.44 -1.31 -14.63
CA ASP A 629 26.56 -1.24 -13.18
C ASP A 629 26.90 0.20 -12.75
N ASN A 630 26.41 0.59 -11.57
CA ASN A 630 26.52 1.94 -11.00
C ASN A 630 25.76 3.04 -11.78
N ASP A 631 25.97 4.29 -11.36
CA ASP A 631 25.10 5.40 -11.76
C ASP A 631 25.60 6.20 -12.97
N ASN A 632 24.70 6.98 -13.57
CA ASN A 632 25.00 8.00 -14.59
C ASN A 632 25.61 7.46 -15.91
N ASN A 633 25.37 6.20 -16.26
CA ASN A 633 25.81 5.67 -17.55
C ASN A 633 24.84 6.05 -18.68
N VAL A 634 25.32 6.04 -19.93
CA VAL A 634 24.50 6.30 -21.12
C VAL A 634 24.77 5.25 -22.18
N ILE A 635 23.72 4.56 -22.63
CA ILE A 635 23.77 3.56 -23.70
C ILE A 635 22.85 4.03 -24.83
N ARG A 636 23.42 4.34 -26.00
CA ARG A 636 22.61 4.82 -27.11
C ARG A 636 23.10 4.46 -28.49
N GLY A 637 22.16 4.45 -29.44
CA GLY A 637 22.45 4.28 -30.86
C GLY A 637 23.00 2.89 -31.19
N LEU A 638 22.59 1.84 -30.47
CA LEU A 638 23.04 0.46 -30.67
C LEU A 638 21.89 -0.45 -31.08
N ALA A 639 22.12 -1.35 -32.04
CA ALA A 639 21.23 -2.48 -32.29
C ALA A 639 21.76 -3.71 -31.55
N LEU A 640 20.99 -4.26 -30.61
CA LEU A 640 21.33 -5.39 -29.76
C LEU A 640 20.54 -6.63 -30.20
N GLN A 641 21.25 -7.68 -30.58
CA GLN A 641 20.67 -8.91 -31.14
C GLN A 641 21.09 -10.13 -30.31
N GLY A 642 20.11 -10.88 -29.80
CA GLY A 642 20.34 -12.17 -29.15
C GLY A 642 20.51 -12.14 -27.63
N PHE A 643 20.32 -10.99 -26.97
CA PHE A 643 20.57 -10.85 -25.52
C PHE A 643 19.86 -9.66 -24.85
N PRO A 644 19.73 -9.69 -23.50
CA PRO A 644 19.15 -8.60 -22.73
C PRO A 644 20.17 -7.50 -22.40
N LEU A 645 19.67 -6.27 -22.24
CA LEU A 645 20.38 -5.15 -21.62
C LEU A 645 19.93 -5.04 -20.16
N VAL A 646 20.85 -5.27 -19.23
CA VAL A 646 20.56 -5.20 -17.80
C VAL A 646 21.14 -3.91 -17.23
N ILE A 647 20.31 -3.11 -16.56
CA ILE A 647 20.69 -1.84 -15.93
C ILE A 647 20.61 -2.02 -14.42
N ASN A 648 21.72 -1.75 -13.73
CA ASN A 648 21.79 -1.60 -12.28
C ASN A 648 22.16 -0.14 -11.97
N GLY A 649 21.87 0.30 -10.76
CA GLY A 649 22.19 1.66 -10.31
C GLY A 649 21.21 2.70 -10.85
N ASN A 650 21.45 3.95 -10.47
CA ASN A 650 20.54 5.07 -10.67
C ASN A 650 21.00 6.01 -11.79
N ASP A 651 20.12 6.92 -12.21
CA ASP A 651 20.44 7.98 -13.16
C ASP A 651 20.98 7.53 -14.53
N ASN A 652 20.82 6.27 -14.93
CA ASN A 652 21.26 5.79 -16.24
C ASN A 652 20.32 6.28 -17.37
N PHE A 653 20.84 6.41 -18.58
CA PHE A 653 20.06 6.67 -19.79
C PHE A 653 20.25 5.55 -20.80
N VAL A 654 19.14 5.02 -21.30
CA VAL A 654 19.11 4.05 -22.39
C VAL A 654 18.21 4.61 -23.48
N GLU A 655 18.78 4.98 -24.62
CA GLU A 655 18.00 5.62 -25.69
C GLU A 655 18.41 5.27 -27.11
N GLU A 656 17.48 5.36 -28.06
CA GLU A 656 17.76 5.20 -29.49
C GLU A 656 18.46 3.86 -29.83
N ASN A 657 18.18 2.83 -29.04
CA ASN A 657 18.67 1.48 -29.30
C ASN A 657 17.60 0.69 -30.07
N TRP A 658 18.00 -0.37 -30.76
CA TRP A 658 17.08 -1.38 -31.29
C TRP A 658 17.35 -2.68 -30.58
N LEU A 659 16.33 -3.36 -30.04
CA LEU A 659 16.49 -4.66 -29.41
C LEU A 659 15.73 -5.74 -30.18
N GLY A 660 16.41 -6.83 -30.53
CA GLY A 660 15.78 -8.00 -31.13
C GLY A 660 15.25 -7.82 -32.55
N LEU A 661 15.70 -6.78 -33.27
CA LEU A 661 15.36 -6.55 -34.67
C LEU A 661 16.48 -7.05 -35.59
N SER A 662 16.13 -7.43 -36.82
CA SER A 662 17.05 -7.74 -37.92
C SER A 662 17.96 -6.55 -38.23
N ASN A 663 19.03 -6.78 -39.01
CA ASN A 663 20.02 -5.74 -39.29
C ASN A 663 19.41 -4.48 -39.93
N ASP A 664 18.34 -4.63 -40.71
CA ASP A 664 17.57 -3.54 -41.35
C ASP A 664 16.45 -2.94 -40.48
N GLY A 665 16.23 -3.48 -39.28
CA GLY A 665 15.16 -3.06 -38.38
C GLY A 665 13.75 -3.45 -38.80
N GLN A 666 13.58 -4.20 -39.90
CA GLN A 666 12.25 -4.45 -40.48
C GLN A 666 11.56 -5.69 -39.93
N THR A 667 12.32 -6.64 -39.35
CA THR A 667 11.78 -7.92 -38.87
C THR A 667 12.40 -8.30 -37.53
N PRO A 668 11.80 -9.23 -36.76
CA PRO A 668 12.47 -9.79 -35.59
C PRO A 668 13.75 -10.54 -35.98
N TYR A 669 14.80 -10.36 -35.18
CA TYR A 669 16.00 -11.18 -35.25
C TYR A 669 15.76 -12.54 -34.61
N PHE A 670 16.19 -13.62 -35.27
CA PHE A 670 16.15 -14.98 -34.76
C PHE A 670 17.57 -15.55 -34.62
N ILE A 671 17.93 -16.02 -33.43
CA ILE A 671 19.25 -16.59 -33.16
C ILE A 671 19.44 -17.82 -34.04
N ASN A 672 20.48 -17.81 -34.89
CA ASN A 672 20.79 -18.87 -35.85
C ASN A 672 19.64 -19.19 -36.83
N ASP A 673 18.85 -18.17 -37.21
CA ASP A 673 17.67 -18.30 -38.08
C ASP A 673 16.59 -19.27 -37.54
N ASP A 674 16.60 -19.55 -36.24
CA ASP A 674 15.67 -20.46 -35.59
C ASP A 674 14.59 -19.67 -34.83
N ALA A 675 13.41 -19.57 -35.44
CA ALA A 675 12.27 -18.89 -34.85
C ALA A 675 11.73 -19.54 -33.55
N THR A 676 12.21 -20.74 -33.19
CA THR A 676 11.87 -21.38 -31.91
C THR A 676 12.74 -20.91 -30.75
N ARG A 677 13.84 -20.18 -31.03
CA ARG A 677 14.74 -19.65 -30.01
C ARG A 677 14.37 -18.21 -29.66
N ASN A 678 14.21 -17.95 -28.37
CA ASN A 678 14.01 -16.59 -27.87
C ASN A 678 15.25 -15.73 -28.19
N ASN A 679 15.03 -14.56 -28.79
CA ASN A 679 16.11 -13.60 -29.08
C ASN A 679 16.53 -12.78 -27.86
N ASN A 680 15.87 -12.98 -26.71
CA ASN A 680 16.14 -12.37 -25.41
C ASN A 680 16.21 -10.84 -25.43
N ALA A 681 15.48 -10.20 -26.34
CA ALA A 681 15.42 -8.76 -26.43
C ALA A 681 14.61 -8.18 -25.26
N SER A 682 15.29 -7.82 -24.18
CA SER A 682 14.72 -7.11 -23.03
C SER A 682 15.66 -6.00 -22.56
N ILE A 683 15.06 -4.97 -21.96
CA ILE A 683 15.76 -4.05 -21.07
C ILE A 683 15.25 -4.39 -19.67
N GLU A 684 16.17 -4.80 -18.81
CA GLU A 684 15.87 -5.22 -17.44
C GLU A 684 16.49 -4.21 -16.49
N ASP A 685 15.70 -3.62 -15.61
CA ASP A 685 16.24 -2.95 -14.43
C ASP A 685 16.46 -4.05 -13.40
N ALA A 686 17.72 -4.46 -13.20
CA ALA A 686 18.02 -5.55 -12.29
C ALA A 686 18.02 -4.99 -10.88
N GLU A 687 17.03 -5.45 -10.11
CA GLU A 687 16.90 -5.28 -8.66
C GLU A 687 18.20 -5.72 -7.96
N THR A 688 19.16 -4.81 -7.87
CA THR A 688 20.23 -4.90 -6.89
C THR A 688 19.65 -4.30 -5.60
N PRO A 689 19.60 -5.06 -4.48
CA PRO A 689 19.08 -4.55 -3.22
C PRO A 689 19.94 -3.35 -2.78
N PRO A 690 19.40 -2.11 -2.69
CA PRO A 690 20.23 -0.95 -2.49
C PRO A 690 20.27 -0.58 -1.01
N ASN A 691 21.38 -0.93 -0.37
CA ASN A 691 21.83 -0.28 0.84
C ASN A 691 22.20 1.20 0.53
N VAL A 692 21.42 2.14 1.11
CA VAL A 692 21.73 3.55 1.47
C VAL A 692 21.98 4.62 0.38
N ARG A 693 21.04 5.58 0.24
CA ARG A 693 21.15 7.03 0.58
C ARG A 693 20.08 7.88 -0.14
N GLU A 694 19.52 8.82 0.61
CA GLU A 694 18.50 9.79 0.20
C GLU A 694 18.88 10.59 -1.06
N GLY A 695 17.95 10.61 -2.02
CA GLY A 695 17.83 11.62 -3.08
C GLY A 695 18.52 11.32 -4.40
N ILE A 696 18.03 10.36 -5.22
CA ILE A 696 18.53 10.16 -6.61
C ILE A 696 17.39 9.74 -7.56
N ALA A 697 17.41 10.27 -8.79
CA ALA A 697 16.40 10.11 -9.83
C ALA A 697 16.51 8.77 -10.59
N GLY A 698 15.36 8.25 -11.04
CA GLY A 698 15.26 6.96 -11.74
C GLY A 698 15.94 6.92 -13.12
N ASN A 699 16.21 5.70 -13.59
CA ASN A 699 16.71 5.41 -14.93
C ASN A 699 15.74 5.94 -16.02
N VAL A 700 16.28 6.39 -17.16
CA VAL A 700 15.49 6.92 -18.28
C VAL A 700 15.63 6.03 -19.51
N TYR A 701 14.50 5.52 -19.99
CA TYR A 701 14.40 4.70 -21.20
C TYR A 701 13.62 5.48 -22.28
N ARG A 702 14.20 5.71 -23.46
CA ARG A 702 13.59 6.54 -24.52
C ARG A 702 13.86 6.01 -25.93
N ASN A 703 12.83 5.84 -26.76
CA ASN A 703 12.99 5.46 -28.17
C ASN A 703 13.83 4.17 -28.39
N ASN A 704 13.62 3.13 -27.56
CA ASN A 704 14.31 1.82 -27.67
C ASN A 704 13.45 0.76 -28.37
#